data_AF-A0A7J6UCJ3-F1
#
_entry.id   AF-A0A7J6UCJ3-F1
#
_cell.length_a   1.000
_cell.length_b   1.000
_cell.length_c   1.000
_cell.angle_alpha   90.00
_cell.angle_beta   90.00
_cell.angle_gamma   90.00
#
_symmetry.space_group_name_H-M   'P 1'
#
loop_
_entity.id
_entity.type
_entity.pdbx_description
1 polymer ?
#
loop_
_entity_poly.entity_id
_entity_poly.type
_entity_poly.pdbx_seq_one_letter_code
_entity_poly.pdbx_strand_id
1 'polypeptide(L)'
;SNLLRLQLEELLSSSAPNWGKLNKLSRMVKEVVSSVKKTQEKDLGSSFEEKFPDLYFFPSQQQHDFVFHTPEEVTVIGSYSKKACAKPRLAVDVGVVIPAKCLQSKDYLNGRYLNKRNAYVGELLRQLKEIMDCSKVELKIGYLCGDHAKPIVEVCPIGSTWVIRLLPCIGDGTDPTAISGPESSWLARLGLERNCYRIDGHDGEQPTPLYNSEVAEDIWIRSSSSASESGESHPAYAKAVTLLKIWAYQRGFLYRRDGEENAGLAGYHLAVIIDHVISSSSLPQSTSAYQIFKLALVLLSSTDWNSNALVMGSQEKEERSIPDRSDSAQLFSGFDRAYNIFWRVSLVTIDEVGLAAKHSLELLDDPKEADPFMEVFGEKYSGKSLRLRWDFAITLPMDGTFLESRRMEERVNRLLGRALNNRLKSLAVRRSLGKGTVTIGGILNSEHTGRLLDKGPSPKAEEAEAWRELWGPKSELRRFKDGTMLECCVWNGADDESVEGQIIRHILEHHEISYGDLYVTPLGHISGLRPADRNLWRNFELLRSALQGMEDIPLAIKDVRPSDPAFSYTSISQESSSISGLLEVVIEVESNSAWPSKPQAIIDTKLALLLKLREGMLVTEDFSDVNISATENPFMDVHVGGRRVTYRCRMWHREEVVQLATAATTTSPNKQRMAPAIRAAKRWLDKRLLLKGVDLDNFAELSMMHVVVNQNPQSPHTAVLLWLKLIENWHVSQRPIFLLQSLTPGEEEEEGSEESQRLLEKLQTCYEAVPISTRPRMWISSRLDPHCLLLHSSMR
;
A
#
# COMPACT_ATOMS: atom_id res chain seq x y z
N SER A 1 -3.76 27.89 2.46
CA SER A 1 -2.99 28.08 3.72
C SER A 1 -3.89 28.24 4.95
N ASN A 2 -4.79 29.23 5.04
CA ASN A 2 -5.63 29.45 6.24
C ASN A 2 -6.63 28.32 6.55
N LEU A 3 -7.24 27.69 5.54
CA LEU A 3 -8.18 26.58 5.71
C LEU A 3 -7.50 25.34 6.32
N LEU A 4 -6.37 24.90 5.76
CA LEU A 4 -5.59 23.78 6.26
C LEU A 4 -5.21 23.96 7.73
N ARG A 5 -4.81 25.18 8.13
CA ARG A 5 -4.50 25.50 9.52
C ARG A 5 -5.70 25.25 10.44
N LEU A 6 -6.89 25.73 10.06
CA LEU A 6 -8.12 25.55 10.85
C LEU A 6 -8.50 24.06 10.94
N GLN A 7 -8.41 23.32 9.83
CA GLN A 7 -8.67 21.88 9.81
C GLN A 7 -7.70 21.11 10.72
N LEU A 8 -6.42 21.47 10.74
CA LEU A 8 -5.42 20.87 11.63
C LEU A 8 -5.68 21.20 13.11
N GLU A 9 -6.11 22.42 13.42
CA GLU A 9 -6.50 22.80 14.79
C GLU A 9 -7.70 21.99 15.27
N GLU A 10 -8.72 21.83 14.43
CA GLU A 10 -9.89 21.00 14.70
C GLU A 10 -9.49 19.51 14.88
N LEU A 11 -8.65 18.97 13.99
CA LEU A 11 -8.14 17.60 14.07
C LEU A 11 -7.38 17.35 15.37
N LEU A 12 -6.50 18.27 15.76
CA LEU A 12 -5.75 18.16 17.02
C LEU A 12 -6.68 18.23 18.22
N SER A 13 -7.70 19.09 18.19
CA SER A 13 -8.67 19.22 19.28
C SER A 13 -9.53 17.96 19.46
N SER A 14 -9.93 17.32 18.36
CA SER A 14 -10.76 16.12 18.38
C SER A 14 -9.95 14.86 18.72
N SER A 15 -8.69 14.78 18.28
CA SER A 15 -7.81 13.63 18.46
C SER A 15 -7.11 13.58 19.82
N ALA A 16 -6.81 14.73 20.43
CA ALA A 16 -6.22 14.78 21.75
C ALA A 16 -7.25 14.38 22.84
N PRO A 17 -6.83 13.73 23.93
CA PRO A 17 -7.69 13.56 25.09
C PRO A 17 -7.94 14.92 25.76
N ASN A 18 -9.10 15.06 26.41
CA ASN A 18 -9.39 16.25 27.21
C ASN A 18 -8.62 16.19 28.52
N TRP A 19 -7.36 16.68 28.50
CA TRP A 19 -6.44 16.65 29.64
C TRP A 19 -7.02 17.27 30.93
N GLY A 20 -7.88 18.29 30.81
CA GLY A 20 -8.54 18.93 31.95
C GLY A 20 -9.57 18.04 32.66
N LYS A 21 -10.03 16.96 32.02
CA LYS A 21 -11.04 16.03 32.56
C LYS A 21 -10.46 14.68 33.00
N LEU A 22 -9.14 14.55 33.12
CA LEU A 22 -8.47 13.27 33.46
C LEU A 22 -8.24 13.05 34.97
N ASN A 23 -8.83 13.85 35.87
CA ASN A 23 -8.60 13.74 37.32
C ASN A 23 -8.88 12.35 37.90
N LYS A 24 -9.94 11.66 37.43
CA LYS A 24 -10.26 10.29 37.85
C LYS A 24 -9.17 9.30 37.40
N LEU A 25 -8.69 9.43 36.16
CA LEU A 25 -7.61 8.61 35.62
C LEU A 25 -6.31 8.87 36.38
N SER A 26 -5.93 10.13 36.62
CA SER A 26 -4.72 10.48 37.38
C SER A 26 -4.72 9.88 38.79
N ARG A 27 -5.88 9.82 39.46
CA ARG A 27 -6.03 9.11 40.74
C ARG A 27 -5.83 7.60 40.60
N MET A 28 -6.45 7.00 39.59
CA MET A 28 -6.30 5.57 39.28
C MET A 28 -4.84 5.19 38.97
N VAL A 29 -4.13 6.01 38.18
CA VAL A 29 -2.70 5.78 37.88
C VAL A 29 -1.86 5.79 39.17
N LYS A 30 -2.12 6.75 40.08
CA LYS A 30 -1.44 6.78 41.39
C LYS A 30 -1.75 5.55 42.24
N GLU A 31 -3.00 5.09 42.23
CA GLU A 31 -3.43 3.87 42.93
C GLU A 31 -2.73 2.62 42.38
N VAL A 32 -2.67 2.48 41.05
CA VAL A 32 -1.92 1.39 40.38
C VAL A 32 -0.45 1.42 40.76
N VAL A 33 0.23 2.57 40.64
CA VAL A 33 1.64 2.72 41.03
C VAL A 33 1.85 2.34 42.50
N SER A 34 0.93 2.75 43.39
CA SER A 34 1.01 2.40 44.81
C SER A 34 0.77 0.91 45.08
N SER A 35 -0.08 0.25 44.29
CA SER A 35 -0.41 -1.17 44.42
C SER A 35 0.74 -2.05 43.96
N VAL A 36 1.39 -1.66 42.84
CA VAL A 36 2.61 -2.31 42.35
C VAL A 36 3.73 -2.24 43.38
N LYS A 37 3.86 -1.14 44.13
CA LYS A 37 4.85 -1.02 45.21
C LYS A 37 4.52 -1.86 46.47
N LYS A 38 3.32 -2.40 46.59
CA LYS A 38 2.87 -3.22 47.74
C LYS A 38 2.99 -4.74 47.52
N THR A 39 3.39 -5.16 46.31
CA THR A 39 3.69 -6.57 46.04
C THR A 39 4.70 -7.11 47.04
N GLN A 40 4.74 -8.42 47.21
CA GLN A 40 5.61 -9.13 48.14
C GLN A 40 6.54 -10.09 47.40
N GLU A 41 7.66 -10.40 48.02
CA GLU A 41 8.60 -11.40 47.51
C GLU A 41 7.95 -12.78 47.42
N LYS A 42 8.26 -13.52 46.35
CA LYS A 42 7.73 -14.87 46.13
C LYS A 42 8.76 -15.74 45.43
N ASP A 43 9.15 -16.83 46.07
CA ASP A 43 9.95 -17.87 45.43
C ASP A 43 9.08 -18.69 44.45
N LEU A 44 9.50 -18.71 43.18
CA LEU A 44 8.84 -19.44 42.11
C LEU A 44 9.58 -20.73 41.75
N GLY A 45 10.80 -20.95 42.25
CA GLY A 45 11.62 -22.14 41.96
C GLY A 45 11.97 -22.31 40.48
N SER A 46 12.51 -23.47 40.12
CA SER A 46 12.97 -23.80 38.77
C SER A 46 11.86 -24.13 37.77
N SER A 47 10.68 -24.52 38.24
CA SER A 47 9.50 -24.85 37.42
C SER A 47 8.50 -23.70 37.31
N PHE A 48 8.99 -22.45 37.35
CA PHE A 48 8.14 -21.26 37.30
C PHE A 48 7.29 -21.19 36.01
N GLU A 49 7.73 -21.80 34.91
CA GLU A 49 7.02 -21.84 33.63
C GLU A 49 5.69 -22.59 33.75
N GLU A 50 5.67 -23.70 34.49
CA GLU A 50 4.46 -24.51 34.75
C GLU A 50 3.39 -23.75 35.55
N LYS A 51 3.79 -22.72 36.30
CA LYS A 51 2.87 -21.88 37.08
C LYS A 51 2.11 -20.88 36.22
N PHE A 52 2.57 -20.63 34.99
CA PHE A 52 2.00 -19.64 34.08
C PHE A 52 1.84 -20.21 32.65
N PRO A 53 1.06 -21.28 32.47
CA PRO A 53 1.00 -22.03 31.20
C PRO A 53 0.48 -21.21 30.00
N ASP A 54 -0.22 -20.10 30.26
CA ASP A 54 -0.75 -19.21 29.23
C ASP A 54 0.28 -18.18 28.72
N LEU A 55 1.47 -18.11 29.32
CA LEU A 55 2.55 -17.22 28.90
C LEU A 55 3.54 -17.94 27.99
N TYR A 56 4.10 -17.20 27.05
CA TYR A 56 5.19 -17.70 26.21
C TYR A 56 6.50 -17.76 27.00
N PHE A 57 7.18 -18.91 26.91
CA PHE A 57 8.53 -19.11 27.42
C PHE A 57 9.41 -19.64 26.30
N PHE A 58 10.60 -19.06 26.14
CA PHE A 58 11.59 -19.50 25.19
C PHE A 58 12.10 -20.89 25.57
N PRO A 59 12.38 -21.77 24.59
CA PRO A 59 12.99 -23.06 24.86
C PRO A 59 14.31 -22.92 25.62
N SER A 60 14.45 -23.64 26.73
CA SER A 60 15.68 -23.66 27.53
C SER A 60 16.16 -25.10 27.75
N GLN A 61 17.47 -25.32 27.60
CA GLN A 61 18.12 -26.60 27.92
C GLN A 61 18.37 -26.78 29.43
N GLN A 62 18.34 -25.67 30.19
CA GLN A 62 18.62 -25.65 31.63
C GLN A 62 17.48 -24.96 32.35
N GLN A 63 16.99 -25.59 33.42
CA GLN A 63 16.06 -24.93 34.33
C GLN A 63 16.85 -24.00 35.27
N HIS A 64 16.29 -22.83 35.52
CA HIS A 64 16.89 -21.82 36.38
C HIS A 64 15.89 -21.44 37.45
N ASP A 65 16.32 -21.39 38.72
CA ASP A 65 15.47 -20.87 39.78
C ASP A 65 15.13 -19.39 39.54
N PHE A 66 13.93 -19.01 39.93
CA PHE A 66 13.48 -17.62 39.86
C PHE A 66 12.75 -17.21 41.14
N VAL A 67 13.16 -16.07 41.70
CA VAL A 67 12.52 -15.44 42.85
C VAL A 67 11.99 -14.08 42.41
N PHE A 68 10.68 -13.90 42.52
CA PHE A 68 10.05 -12.60 42.32
C PHE A 68 10.36 -11.71 43.52
N HIS A 69 10.87 -10.51 43.25
CA HIS A 69 11.02 -9.46 44.25
C HIS A 69 10.22 -8.23 43.89
N THR A 70 9.88 -7.42 44.89
CA THR A 70 9.20 -6.14 44.71
C THR A 70 9.97 -5.21 43.76
N PRO A 71 9.29 -4.49 42.83
CA PRO A 71 9.96 -3.61 41.88
C PRO A 71 10.88 -2.59 42.56
N GLU A 72 12.06 -2.35 41.96
CA GLU A 72 13.02 -1.35 42.44
C GLU A 72 12.48 0.07 42.26
N GLU A 73 11.82 0.30 41.13
CA GLU A 73 11.27 1.59 40.74
C GLU A 73 9.99 1.39 39.92
N VAL A 74 9.05 2.33 40.07
CA VAL A 74 7.77 2.36 39.34
C VAL A 74 7.47 3.79 38.91
N THR A 75 7.52 4.05 37.60
CA THR A 75 7.44 5.41 37.03
C THR A 75 6.48 5.50 35.87
N VAL A 76 5.79 6.63 35.72
CA VAL A 76 4.90 6.89 34.59
C VAL A 76 5.73 7.43 33.42
N ILE A 77 5.66 6.77 32.27
CA ILE A 77 6.50 7.03 31.09
C ILE A 77 5.65 7.21 29.82
N GLY A 78 6.34 7.38 28.68
CA GLY A 78 5.71 7.36 27.36
C GLY A 78 4.88 8.60 27.05
N SER A 79 3.86 8.43 26.19
CA SER A 79 3.10 9.58 25.66
C SER A 79 2.23 10.30 26.68
N TYR A 80 1.85 9.63 27.77
CA TYR A 80 0.99 10.23 28.79
C TYR A 80 1.73 11.30 29.60
N SER A 81 2.95 11.02 30.07
CA SER A 81 3.77 12.00 30.78
C SER A 81 4.11 13.21 29.90
N LYS A 82 4.30 12.99 28.59
CA LYS A 82 4.62 14.01 27.57
C LYS A 82 3.39 14.73 26.98
N LYS A 83 2.17 14.43 27.46
CA LYS A 83 0.89 14.94 26.91
C LYS A 83 0.68 14.71 25.40
N ALA A 84 1.27 13.65 24.86
CA ALA A 84 1.28 13.31 23.43
C ALA A 84 0.43 12.06 23.08
N CYS A 85 -0.54 11.70 23.93
CA CYS A 85 -1.52 10.65 23.65
C CYS A 85 -2.50 11.10 22.56
N ALA A 86 -2.89 10.19 21.67
CA ALA A 86 -3.81 10.45 20.57
C ALA A 86 -4.86 9.34 20.47
N LYS A 87 -6.14 9.71 20.27
CA LYS A 87 -7.23 8.76 19.99
C LYS A 87 -6.97 8.01 18.67
N PRO A 88 -7.56 6.81 18.46
CA PRO A 88 -8.50 6.10 19.34
C PRO A 88 -7.83 5.31 20.47
N ARG A 89 -6.49 5.22 20.49
CA ARG A 89 -5.74 4.41 21.45
C ARG A 89 -5.16 5.26 22.57
N LEU A 90 -5.84 5.24 23.71
CA LEU A 90 -5.40 5.97 24.89
C LEU A 90 -4.78 5.00 25.90
N ALA A 91 -3.48 5.12 26.10
CA ALA A 91 -2.74 4.30 27.06
C ALA A 91 -1.85 5.17 27.95
N VAL A 92 -1.69 4.72 29.20
CA VAL A 92 -0.69 5.22 30.15
C VAL A 92 0.35 4.13 30.33
N ASP A 93 1.61 4.44 30.05
CA ASP A 93 2.71 3.50 30.23
C ASP A 93 3.35 3.73 31.59
N VAL A 94 3.59 2.63 32.32
CA VAL A 94 4.24 2.64 33.62
C VAL A 94 5.40 1.68 33.57
N GLY A 95 6.64 2.20 33.66
CA GLY A 95 7.84 1.38 33.78
C GLY A 95 7.87 0.71 35.15
N VAL A 96 8.14 -0.60 35.16
CA VAL A 96 8.29 -1.43 36.37
C VAL A 96 9.66 -2.05 36.33
N VAL A 97 10.60 -1.50 37.11
CA VAL A 97 11.99 -1.96 37.11
C VAL A 97 12.10 -3.26 37.89
N ILE A 98 12.44 -4.35 37.18
CA ILE A 98 12.77 -5.65 37.76
C ILE A 98 14.09 -5.48 38.54
N PRO A 99 14.12 -5.80 39.84
CA PRO A 99 15.33 -5.66 40.65
C PRO A 99 16.47 -6.54 40.14
N ALA A 100 17.71 -6.03 40.20
CA ALA A 100 18.90 -6.79 39.77
C ALA A 100 19.06 -8.14 40.50
N LYS A 101 18.59 -8.25 41.75
CA LYS A 101 18.57 -9.51 42.53
C LYS A 101 17.71 -10.63 41.92
N CYS A 102 16.80 -10.32 40.99
CA CYS A 102 16.03 -11.33 40.27
C CYS A 102 16.84 -11.97 39.13
N LEU A 103 18.01 -11.41 38.80
CA LEU A 103 18.78 -11.70 37.59
C LEU A 103 20.21 -12.12 37.94
N GLN A 104 20.84 -12.83 37.00
CA GLN A 104 22.23 -13.29 37.06
C GLN A 104 23.01 -12.72 35.87
N SER A 105 24.32 -12.60 36.00
CA SER A 105 25.19 -11.91 35.01
C SER A 105 25.12 -12.44 33.57
N LYS A 106 24.67 -13.67 33.35
CA LYS A 106 24.54 -14.34 32.04
C LYS A 106 23.10 -14.56 31.58
N ASP A 107 22.11 -13.97 32.26
CA ASP A 107 20.69 -14.15 31.90
C ASP A 107 20.31 -13.51 30.56
N TYR A 108 21.12 -12.59 30.02
CA TYR A 108 20.91 -12.05 28.67
C TYR A 108 21.03 -13.11 27.57
N LEU A 109 21.56 -14.31 27.86
CA LEU A 109 21.74 -15.39 26.91
C LEU A 109 20.51 -16.32 26.85
N ASN A 110 20.24 -16.86 25.66
CA ASN A 110 19.40 -18.04 25.44
C ASN A 110 17.99 -17.94 26.05
N GLY A 111 17.37 -16.77 25.97
CA GLY A 111 15.99 -16.54 26.44
C GLY A 111 15.82 -16.51 27.97
N ARG A 112 16.88 -16.69 28.76
CA ARG A 112 16.78 -16.80 30.23
C ARG A 112 16.14 -15.57 30.88
N TYR A 113 16.63 -14.38 30.52
CA TYR A 113 16.06 -13.12 30.98
C TYR A 113 14.60 -12.99 30.56
N LEU A 114 14.26 -13.30 29.30
CA LEU A 114 12.89 -13.18 28.79
C LEU A 114 11.94 -14.13 29.53
N ASN A 115 12.37 -15.35 29.85
CA ASN A 115 11.58 -16.29 30.66
C ASN A 115 11.36 -15.77 32.08
N LYS A 116 12.43 -15.29 32.76
CA LYS A 116 12.34 -14.67 34.08
C LYS A 116 11.45 -13.43 34.09
N ARG A 117 11.57 -12.58 33.06
CA ARG A 117 10.72 -11.40 32.82
C ARG A 117 9.25 -11.80 32.68
N ASN A 118 8.95 -12.86 31.94
CA ASN A 118 7.58 -13.30 31.71
C ASN A 118 6.98 -13.92 32.98
N ALA A 119 7.76 -14.69 33.74
CA ALA A 119 7.39 -15.16 35.07
C ALA A 119 7.13 -13.99 36.04
N TYR A 120 7.95 -12.94 35.98
CA TYR A 120 7.76 -11.72 36.76
C TYR A 120 6.40 -11.05 36.45
N VAL A 121 6.01 -10.98 35.18
CA VAL A 121 4.71 -10.44 34.75
C VAL A 121 3.55 -11.31 35.25
N GLY A 122 3.65 -12.63 35.13
CA GLY A 122 2.63 -13.56 35.62
C GLY A 122 2.40 -13.42 37.12
N GLU A 123 3.49 -13.37 37.89
CA GLU A 123 3.43 -13.20 39.35
C GLU A 123 2.95 -11.81 39.76
N LEU A 124 3.39 -10.75 39.06
CA LEU A 124 2.89 -9.39 39.26
C LEU A 124 1.38 -9.31 39.06
N LEU A 125 0.85 -9.91 37.99
CA LEU A 125 -0.59 -9.97 37.76
C LEU A 125 -1.32 -10.71 38.87
N ARG A 126 -0.78 -11.87 39.30
CA ARG A 126 -1.36 -12.69 40.37
C ARG A 126 -1.51 -11.89 41.67
N GLN A 127 -0.47 -11.18 42.08
CA GLN A 127 -0.51 -10.36 43.29
C GLN A 127 -1.39 -9.11 43.13
N LEU A 128 -1.39 -8.46 41.97
CA LEU A 128 -2.26 -7.31 41.74
C LEU A 128 -3.75 -7.67 41.80
N LYS A 129 -4.13 -8.88 41.39
CA LYS A 129 -5.51 -9.39 41.56
C LYS A 129 -5.91 -9.54 43.03
N GLU A 130 -4.94 -9.74 43.93
CA GLU A 130 -5.17 -9.81 45.38
C GLU A 130 -5.17 -8.41 46.04
N ILE A 131 -4.34 -7.49 45.54
CA ILE A 131 -4.15 -6.15 46.13
C ILE A 131 -5.21 -5.14 45.66
N MET A 132 -5.61 -5.21 44.39
CA MET A 132 -6.47 -4.21 43.76
C MET A 132 -7.96 -4.58 43.82
N ASP A 133 -8.81 -3.55 43.80
CA ASP A 133 -10.27 -3.72 43.75
C ASP A 133 -10.73 -4.05 42.32
N CYS A 134 -10.92 -5.34 42.02
CA CYS A 134 -11.40 -5.83 40.73
C CYS A 134 -12.84 -5.38 40.37
N SER A 135 -13.57 -4.73 41.28
CA SER A 135 -14.86 -4.07 40.95
C SER A 135 -14.67 -2.71 40.26
N LYS A 136 -13.45 -2.16 40.24
CA LYS A 136 -13.10 -0.88 39.61
C LYS A 136 -12.21 -1.03 38.39
N VAL A 137 -11.42 -2.10 38.32
CA VAL A 137 -10.46 -2.37 37.25
C VAL A 137 -10.54 -3.82 36.81
N GLU A 138 -10.40 -4.04 35.51
CA GLU A 138 -10.11 -5.36 34.95
C GLU A 138 -8.59 -5.50 34.79
N LEU A 139 -8.04 -6.62 35.26
CA LEU A 139 -6.61 -6.94 35.18
C LEU A 139 -6.40 -8.13 34.25
N LYS A 140 -5.58 -7.95 33.22
CA LYS A 140 -5.29 -9.00 32.24
C LYS A 140 -3.86 -8.94 31.74
N ILE A 141 -3.43 -10.02 31.08
CA ILE A 141 -2.21 -10.02 30.28
C ILE A 141 -2.51 -9.28 28.97
N GLY A 142 -1.65 -8.32 28.66
CA GLY A 142 -1.50 -7.79 27.30
C GLY A 142 -0.09 -8.09 26.79
N TYR A 143 0.24 -7.58 25.61
CA TYR A 143 1.51 -7.84 24.96
C TYR A 143 2.11 -6.55 24.41
N LEU A 144 3.39 -6.28 24.71
CA LEU A 144 4.07 -5.09 24.23
C LEU A 144 4.14 -5.13 22.69
N CYS A 145 3.53 -4.14 22.03
CA CYS A 145 3.38 -4.11 20.57
C CYS A 145 2.68 -5.35 19.96
N GLY A 146 1.97 -6.14 20.79
CA GLY A 146 1.33 -7.41 20.42
C GLY A 146 2.24 -8.64 20.55
N ASP A 147 3.50 -8.48 20.91
CA ASP A 147 4.51 -9.54 20.93
C ASP A 147 4.30 -10.54 22.08
N HIS A 148 3.94 -11.78 21.75
CA HIS A 148 3.66 -12.82 22.76
C HIS A 148 4.87 -13.13 23.64
N ALA A 149 6.09 -12.91 23.15
CA ALA A 149 7.32 -13.06 23.92
C ALA A 149 7.53 -11.95 24.95
N LYS A 150 6.79 -10.84 24.85
CA LYS A 150 6.89 -9.65 25.72
C LYS A 150 5.54 -9.33 26.38
N PRO A 151 4.98 -10.24 27.21
CA PRO A 151 3.78 -9.99 27.99
C PRO A 151 3.96 -8.78 28.92
N ILE A 152 2.85 -8.11 29.20
CA ILE A 152 2.72 -6.97 30.10
C ILE A 152 1.43 -7.11 30.91
N VAL A 153 1.33 -6.41 32.04
CA VAL A 153 0.06 -6.31 32.75
C VAL A 153 -0.73 -5.11 32.23
N GLU A 154 -1.95 -5.35 31.78
CA GLU A 154 -2.92 -4.31 31.45
C GLU A 154 -3.92 -4.14 32.59
N VAL A 155 -4.02 -2.91 33.08
CA VAL A 155 -5.06 -2.46 34.02
C VAL A 155 -6.06 -1.63 33.25
N CYS A 156 -7.27 -2.15 33.09
CA CYS A 156 -8.36 -1.52 32.34
C CYS A 156 -9.41 -0.97 33.32
N PRO A 157 -9.47 0.35 33.59
CA PRO A 157 -10.48 0.92 34.47
C PRO A 157 -11.88 0.75 33.88
N ILE A 158 -12.81 0.23 34.68
CA ILE A 158 -14.17 -0.06 34.22
C ILE A 158 -14.88 1.25 33.83
N GLY A 159 -15.52 1.23 32.66
CA GLY A 159 -16.18 2.41 32.06
C GLY A 159 -15.21 3.45 31.50
N SER A 160 -13.94 3.11 31.30
CA SER A 160 -12.93 3.96 30.68
C SER A 160 -12.45 3.36 29.34
N THR A 161 -12.08 4.22 28.40
CA THR A 161 -11.39 3.81 27.16
C THR A 161 -9.86 3.77 27.32
N TRP A 162 -9.36 4.14 28.50
CA TRP A 162 -7.93 4.14 28.80
C TRP A 162 -7.46 2.78 29.28
N VAL A 163 -6.25 2.40 28.91
CA VAL A 163 -5.55 1.24 29.47
C VAL A 163 -4.28 1.73 30.16
N ILE A 164 -4.01 1.25 31.37
CA ILE A 164 -2.72 1.48 32.04
C ILE A 164 -1.88 0.22 31.82
N ARG A 165 -0.71 0.37 31.20
CA ARG A 165 0.18 -0.72 30.80
C ARG A 165 1.39 -0.72 31.71
N LEU A 166 1.62 -1.83 32.42
CA LEU A 166 2.81 -2.03 33.24
C LEU A 166 3.88 -2.70 32.39
N LEU A 167 4.94 -1.96 32.09
CA LEU A 167 6.03 -2.38 31.20
C LEU A 167 7.23 -2.80 32.07
N PRO A 168 7.55 -4.11 32.14
CA PRO A 168 8.77 -4.57 32.80
C PRO A 168 10.00 -3.97 32.10
N CYS A 169 10.91 -3.42 32.87
CA CYS A 169 12.19 -2.89 32.40
C CYS A 169 13.31 -3.27 33.37
N ILE A 170 14.56 -3.08 32.96
CA ILE A 170 15.75 -3.41 33.78
C ILE A 170 16.78 -2.28 33.73
N GLY A 171 17.67 -2.23 34.73
CA GLY A 171 18.89 -1.43 34.63
C GLY A 171 19.92 -2.06 33.70
N ASP A 172 20.84 -1.25 33.19
CA ASP A 172 22.03 -1.77 32.49
C ASP A 172 23.04 -2.29 33.54
N GLY A 173 23.43 -3.56 33.44
CA GLY A 173 24.41 -4.18 34.34
C GLY A 173 23.81 -4.82 35.61
N THR A 174 23.22 -6.00 35.46
CA THR A 174 22.69 -6.81 36.59
C THR A 174 23.73 -7.79 37.14
N ASP A 175 25.01 -7.46 37.05
CA ASP A 175 26.05 -8.19 37.77
C ASP A 175 26.51 -7.39 39.00
N PRO A 176 25.97 -7.68 40.21
CA PRO A 176 26.43 -7.04 41.44
C PRO A 176 27.88 -7.37 41.80
N THR A 177 28.54 -8.27 41.06
CA THR A 177 29.94 -8.68 41.26
C THR A 177 30.91 -8.15 40.19
N ALA A 178 30.42 -7.47 39.15
CA ALA A 178 31.29 -6.98 38.07
C ALA A 178 32.11 -5.77 38.52
N ILE A 179 33.42 -5.86 38.33
CA ILE A 179 34.37 -4.75 38.50
C ILE A 179 34.02 -3.68 37.46
N SER A 180 33.91 -2.43 37.90
CA SER A 180 33.55 -1.27 37.07
C SER A 180 34.37 -1.21 35.78
N GLY A 181 33.72 -1.47 34.64
CA GLY A 181 34.29 -1.42 33.30
C GLY A 181 33.23 -1.63 32.20
N PRO A 182 33.51 -1.31 30.92
CA PRO A 182 32.53 -1.41 29.82
C PRO A 182 31.96 -2.83 29.63
N GLU A 183 32.74 -3.86 29.96
CA GLU A 183 32.32 -5.27 29.86
C GLU A 183 31.29 -5.70 30.91
N SER A 184 30.97 -4.85 31.90
CA SER A 184 29.93 -5.10 32.90
C SER A 184 28.51 -4.77 32.40
N SER A 185 28.40 -3.98 31.32
CA SER A 185 27.13 -3.59 30.69
C SER A 185 26.54 -4.75 29.89
N TRP A 186 25.24 -4.98 30.04
CA TRP A 186 24.52 -5.92 29.17
C TRP A 186 24.34 -5.32 27.78
N LEU A 187 24.11 -4.02 27.66
CA LEU A 187 24.02 -3.35 26.36
C LEU A 187 25.29 -3.57 25.53
N ALA A 188 26.47 -3.41 26.12
CA ALA A 188 27.74 -3.69 25.43
C ALA A 188 27.87 -5.15 24.94
N ARG A 189 27.27 -6.11 25.67
CA ARG A 189 27.26 -7.54 25.30
C ARG A 189 26.15 -7.92 24.32
N LEU A 190 25.13 -7.08 24.18
CA LEU A 190 24.00 -7.22 23.27
C LEU A 190 24.23 -6.47 21.94
N GLY A 191 25.47 -6.14 21.61
CA GLY A 191 25.83 -5.53 20.33
C GLY A 191 25.32 -6.34 19.13
N LEU A 192 25.09 -5.65 18.01
CA LEU A 192 24.49 -6.25 16.80
C LEU A 192 25.34 -7.36 16.17
N GLU A 193 26.64 -7.44 16.48
CA GLU A 193 27.56 -8.50 16.00
C GLU A 193 27.64 -9.71 16.93
N ARG A 194 27.02 -9.64 18.11
CA ARG A 194 27.10 -10.70 19.11
C ARG A 194 26.06 -11.78 18.88
N ASN A 195 26.47 -13.03 19.07
CA ASN A 195 25.56 -14.14 19.28
C ASN A 195 25.22 -14.26 20.78
N CYS A 196 23.96 -13.99 21.12
CA CYS A 196 23.41 -14.18 22.46
C CYS A 196 22.29 -15.24 22.51
N TYR A 197 21.94 -15.86 21.39
CA TYR A 197 20.89 -16.86 21.32
C TYR A 197 21.35 -18.11 20.54
N ARG A 198 21.58 -19.19 21.29
CA ARG A 198 22.14 -20.46 20.80
C ARG A 198 21.14 -21.58 21.09
N ILE A 199 20.32 -21.92 20.09
CA ILE A 199 19.49 -23.14 20.15
C ILE A 199 20.28 -24.30 19.53
N ASP A 200 20.08 -25.52 20.04
CA ASP A 200 20.53 -26.81 19.47
C ASP A 200 22.02 -27.19 19.58
N GLY A 201 22.81 -26.53 20.42
CA GLY A 201 24.22 -26.91 20.61
C GLY A 201 25.10 -26.72 19.35
N HIS A 202 24.52 -26.18 18.27
CA HIS A 202 25.26 -25.59 17.19
C HIS A 202 25.78 -24.24 17.68
N ASP A 203 27.07 -24.19 18.01
CA ASP A 203 27.85 -22.96 18.16
C ASP A 203 27.96 -22.25 16.80
N GLY A 204 26.83 -21.87 16.21
CA GLY A 204 26.82 -20.98 15.06
C GLY A 204 27.34 -19.62 15.52
N GLU A 205 28.51 -19.20 15.05
CA GLU A 205 29.07 -17.87 15.32
C GLU A 205 28.24 -16.71 14.73
N GLN A 206 27.07 -16.99 14.15
CA GLN A 206 26.24 -15.98 13.52
C GLN A 206 25.65 -15.01 14.56
N PRO A 207 25.74 -13.69 14.34
CA PRO A 207 25.14 -12.69 15.20
C PRO A 207 23.62 -12.86 15.35
N THR A 208 23.07 -12.45 16.50
CA THR A 208 21.62 -12.55 16.81
C THR A 208 20.98 -11.17 17.07
N PRO A 209 21.13 -10.19 16.17
CA PRO A 209 20.76 -8.79 16.42
C PRO A 209 19.29 -8.57 16.82
N LEU A 210 18.35 -9.35 16.29
CA LEU A 210 16.93 -9.25 16.64
C LEU A 210 16.66 -9.68 18.08
N TYR A 211 17.18 -10.84 18.50
CA TYR A 211 17.10 -11.30 19.88
C TYR A 211 17.80 -10.31 20.82
N ASN A 212 18.99 -9.83 20.43
CA ASN A 212 19.75 -8.91 21.26
C ASN A 212 18.96 -7.61 21.49
N SER A 213 18.32 -7.10 20.44
CA SER A 213 17.46 -5.92 20.50
C SER A 213 16.20 -6.16 21.33
N GLU A 214 15.61 -7.36 21.28
CA GLU A 214 14.46 -7.72 22.10
C GLU A 214 14.79 -7.66 23.61
N VAL A 215 16.00 -8.08 24.01
CA VAL A 215 16.47 -7.92 25.40
C VAL A 215 16.78 -6.45 25.70
N ALA A 216 17.54 -5.79 24.83
CA ALA A 216 17.97 -4.41 25.02
C ALA A 216 16.81 -3.41 25.06
N GLU A 217 15.67 -3.71 24.44
CA GLU A 217 14.45 -2.89 24.49
C GLU A 217 14.00 -2.60 25.93
N ASP A 218 14.12 -3.56 26.86
CA ASP A 218 13.72 -3.36 28.25
C ASP A 218 14.71 -2.52 29.05
N ILE A 219 16.01 -2.55 28.69
CA ILE A 219 17.02 -1.64 29.24
C ILE A 219 16.72 -0.22 28.74
N TRP A 220 16.43 -0.11 27.44
CA TRP A 220 16.15 1.14 26.77
C TRP A 220 14.89 1.84 27.31
N ILE A 221 13.83 1.09 27.63
CA ILE A 221 12.61 1.64 28.26
C ILE A 221 12.93 2.37 29.56
N ARG A 222 13.87 1.87 30.38
CA ARG A 222 14.31 2.54 31.61
C ARG A 222 15.17 3.76 31.27
N SER A 223 16.22 3.59 30.47
CA SER A 223 17.20 4.65 30.16
C SER A 223 16.55 5.87 29.49
N SER A 224 15.70 5.66 28.49
CA SER A 224 14.99 6.74 27.79
C SER A 224 14.02 7.52 28.67
N SER A 225 13.52 6.91 29.76
CA SER A 225 12.65 7.61 30.72
C SER A 225 13.42 8.52 31.68
N SER A 226 14.71 8.28 31.85
CA SER A 226 15.61 9.04 32.74
C SER A 226 16.44 10.11 32.01
N ALA A 227 16.56 10.00 30.69
CA ALA A 227 17.25 10.98 29.87
C ALA A 227 16.37 12.23 29.68
N SER A 228 16.89 13.40 30.06
CA SER A 228 16.28 14.68 29.71
C SER A 228 16.50 14.94 28.21
N GLU A 229 15.68 14.35 27.35
CA GLU A 229 15.73 14.59 25.90
C GLU A 229 15.29 16.04 25.60
N SER A 230 16.13 16.80 24.90
CA SER A 230 15.98 18.26 24.74
C SER A 230 14.80 18.65 23.86
N GLY A 231 14.43 17.81 22.87
CA GLY A 231 13.36 18.10 21.93
C GLY A 231 11.95 18.03 22.53
N GLU A 232 11.75 17.24 23.58
CA GLU A 232 10.46 17.13 24.29
C GLU A 232 10.01 18.43 24.95
N SER A 233 10.95 19.30 25.30
CA SER A 233 10.68 20.60 25.91
C SER A 233 10.02 21.59 24.95
N HIS A 234 10.05 21.31 23.64
CA HIS A 234 9.52 22.21 22.62
C HIS A 234 7.98 22.33 22.72
N PRO A 235 7.40 23.54 22.74
CA PRO A 235 5.95 23.78 22.93
C PRO A 235 5.05 23.06 21.92
N ALA A 236 5.56 22.83 20.70
CA ALA A 236 4.85 22.16 19.63
C ALA A 236 5.05 20.62 19.59
N TYR A 237 5.90 20.05 20.45
CA TYR A 237 6.28 18.62 20.45
C TYR A 237 5.05 17.70 20.47
N ALA A 238 4.20 17.81 21.49
CA ALA A 238 3.06 16.92 21.68
C ALA A 238 2.07 16.96 20.50
N LYS A 239 1.87 18.15 19.92
CA LYS A 239 1.01 18.33 18.73
C LYS A 239 1.64 17.72 17.49
N ALA A 240 2.95 17.89 17.29
CA ALA A 240 3.67 17.32 16.14
C ALA A 240 3.69 15.78 16.19
N VAL A 241 3.95 15.19 17.37
CA VAL A 241 3.83 13.74 17.60
C VAL A 241 2.41 13.25 17.31
N THR A 242 1.39 14.01 17.73
CA THR A 242 -0.02 13.67 17.46
C THR A 242 -0.32 13.66 15.95
N LEU A 243 0.11 14.68 15.20
CA LEU A 243 -0.05 14.72 13.74
C LEU A 243 0.62 13.53 13.06
N LEU A 244 1.86 13.20 13.45
CA LEU A 244 2.59 12.08 12.87
C LEU A 244 1.94 10.73 13.19
N LYS A 245 1.39 10.56 14.41
CA LYS A 245 0.61 9.37 14.79
C LYS A 245 -0.67 9.24 13.97
N ILE A 246 -1.41 10.32 13.77
CA ILE A 246 -2.62 10.31 12.94
C ILE A 246 -2.25 9.92 11.50
N TRP A 247 -1.24 10.57 10.93
CA TRP A 247 -0.73 10.28 9.59
C TRP A 247 -0.36 8.79 9.40
N ALA A 248 0.38 8.23 10.35
CA ALA A 248 0.81 6.83 10.33
C ALA A 248 -0.35 5.85 10.57
N TYR A 249 -1.31 6.22 11.43
CA TYR A 249 -2.51 5.43 11.68
C TYR A 249 -3.39 5.32 10.43
N GLN A 250 -3.60 6.43 9.71
CA GLN A 250 -4.42 6.44 8.48
C GLN A 250 -3.82 5.59 7.35
N ARG A 251 -2.49 5.42 7.35
CA ARG A 251 -1.76 4.57 6.38
C ARG A 251 -1.59 3.11 6.84
N GLY A 252 -2.08 2.79 8.04
CA GLY A 252 -2.03 1.43 8.57
C GLY A 252 -0.65 0.99 9.04
N PHE A 253 0.23 1.92 9.41
CA PHE A 253 1.55 1.60 9.97
C PHE A 253 1.48 1.29 11.47
N LEU A 254 0.59 1.99 12.18
CA LEU A 254 0.30 1.73 13.58
C LEU A 254 -0.75 0.63 13.73
N TYR A 255 -0.73 -0.05 14.88
CA TYR A 255 -1.74 -1.05 15.26
C TYR A 255 -3.17 -0.50 15.05
N ARG A 256 -4.13 -1.28 14.51
CA ARG A 256 -5.53 -0.83 14.27
C ARG A 256 -6.56 -1.51 15.17
N ARG A 257 -7.64 -0.79 15.53
CA ARG A 257 -8.68 -1.28 16.45
C ARG A 257 -9.49 -2.45 15.86
N ASP A 258 -9.66 -2.46 14.55
CA ASP A 258 -10.62 -3.34 13.87
C ASP A 258 -9.97 -4.58 13.22
N GLY A 259 -8.64 -4.74 13.34
CA GLY A 259 -7.90 -5.73 12.56
C GLY A 259 -6.63 -6.31 13.17
N GLU A 260 -6.21 -5.89 14.37
CA GLU A 260 -5.02 -6.42 15.06
C GLU A 260 -3.72 -6.43 14.23
N GLU A 261 -3.65 -5.71 13.11
CA GLU A 261 -2.49 -5.67 12.24
C GLU A 261 -1.64 -4.40 12.51
N ASN A 262 -0.32 -4.53 12.49
CA ASN A 262 0.64 -3.41 12.54
C ASN A 262 1.85 -3.66 11.61
N ALA A 263 2.57 -2.61 11.22
CA ALA A 263 3.74 -2.73 10.34
C ALA A 263 5.08 -2.90 11.09
N GLY A 264 5.05 -3.10 12.41
CA GLY A 264 6.20 -3.04 13.32
C GLY A 264 6.41 -1.66 13.96
N LEU A 265 5.74 -0.62 13.42
CA LEU A 265 5.83 0.74 13.92
C LEU A 265 4.91 0.96 15.12
N ALA A 266 5.40 1.72 16.09
CA ALA A 266 4.69 2.07 17.31
C ALA A 266 4.69 3.60 17.51
N GLY A 267 3.77 4.10 18.33
CA GLY A 267 3.71 5.53 18.65
C GLY A 267 4.99 6.07 19.30
N TYR A 268 5.81 5.20 19.90
CA TYR A 268 7.13 5.53 20.44
C TYR A 268 8.14 5.88 19.33
N HIS A 269 8.30 5.03 18.31
CA HIS A 269 9.16 5.28 17.16
C HIS A 269 8.88 6.65 16.50
N LEU A 270 7.60 7.00 16.36
CA LEU A 270 7.17 8.30 15.82
C LEU A 270 7.54 9.48 16.74
N ALA A 271 7.49 9.27 18.06
CA ALA A 271 7.90 10.28 19.01
C ALA A 271 9.43 10.51 18.96
N VAL A 272 10.21 9.44 18.79
CA VAL A 272 11.67 9.52 18.61
C VAL A 272 12.04 10.25 17.33
N ILE A 273 11.32 10.02 16.22
CA ILE A 273 11.53 10.78 14.97
C ILE A 273 11.32 12.28 15.19
N ILE A 274 10.24 12.66 15.87
CA ILE A 274 9.95 14.07 16.16
C ILE A 274 11.00 14.66 17.09
N ASP A 275 11.44 13.92 18.10
CA ASP A 275 12.49 14.36 19.01
C ASP A 275 13.82 14.58 18.26
N HIS A 276 14.22 13.62 17.42
CA HIS A 276 15.41 13.76 16.58
C HIS A 276 15.32 15.00 15.68
N VAL A 277 14.19 15.21 14.99
CA VAL A 277 14.00 16.38 14.11
C VAL A 277 14.17 17.70 14.86
N ILE A 278 13.62 17.81 16.07
CA ILE A 278 13.72 19.03 16.89
C ILE A 278 15.16 19.22 17.37
N SER A 279 15.77 18.15 17.89
CA SER A 279 17.08 18.16 18.53
C SER A 279 18.22 18.35 17.52
N SER A 280 18.22 17.61 16.41
CA SER A 280 19.27 17.70 15.38
C SER A 280 19.24 19.03 14.63
N SER A 281 18.06 19.59 14.41
CA SER A 281 17.91 20.85 13.65
C SER A 281 17.92 22.09 14.53
N SER A 282 18.03 21.96 15.85
CA SER A 282 17.97 23.07 16.82
C SER A 282 16.83 24.06 16.52
N LEU A 283 15.61 23.52 16.35
CA LEU A 283 14.49 24.30 15.84
C LEU A 283 14.10 25.46 16.77
N PRO A 284 13.77 26.65 16.23
CA PRO A 284 13.26 27.76 17.03
C PRO A 284 11.97 27.40 17.77
N GLN A 285 11.81 27.89 19.00
CA GLN A 285 10.62 27.65 19.85
C GLN A 285 9.29 28.13 19.21
N SER A 286 9.37 29.00 18.21
CA SER A 286 8.22 29.50 17.43
C SER A 286 7.78 28.54 16.31
N THR A 287 8.53 27.46 16.05
CA THR A 287 8.24 26.52 14.97
C THR A 287 6.91 25.82 15.22
N SER A 288 6.00 25.88 14.24
CA SER A 288 4.67 25.28 14.38
C SER A 288 4.73 23.75 14.34
N ALA A 289 3.74 23.09 14.97
CA ALA A 289 3.61 21.63 14.93
C ALA A 289 3.49 21.07 13.51
N TYR A 290 2.86 21.80 12.60
CA TYR A 290 2.75 21.45 11.18
C TYR A 290 4.12 21.44 10.50
N GLN A 291 4.96 22.44 10.78
CA GLN A 291 6.30 22.51 10.19
C GLN A 291 7.21 21.39 10.71
N ILE A 292 7.17 21.08 12.01
CA ILE A 292 7.90 19.94 12.59
C ILE A 292 7.42 18.62 11.97
N PHE A 293 6.11 18.47 11.79
CA PHE A 293 5.54 17.31 11.09
C PHE A 293 6.05 17.20 9.64
N LYS A 294 6.08 18.29 8.86
CA LYS A 294 6.66 18.27 7.51
C LYS A 294 8.13 17.89 7.51
N LEU A 295 8.92 18.42 8.44
CA LEU A 295 10.34 18.05 8.57
C LEU A 295 10.52 16.56 8.90
N ALA A 296 9.64 15.98 9.72
CA ALA A 296 9.63 14.54 9.95
C ALA A 296 9.32 13.73 8.68
N LEU A 297 8.39 14.19 7.84
CA LEU A 297 8.15 13.56 6.53
C LEU A 297 9.35 13.69 5.59
N VAL A 298 10.05 14.83 5.61
CA VAL A 298 11.29 15.03 4.83
C VAL A 298 12.36 14.06 5.29
N LEU A 299 12.56 13.90 6.59
CA LEU A 299 13.50 12.92 7.15
C LEU A 299 13.15 11.50 6.68
N LEU A 300 11.88 11.09 6.81
CA LEU A 300 11.42 9.76 6.43
C LEU A 300 11.58 9.48 4.93
N SER A 301 11.32 10.47 4.07
CA SER A 301 11.34 10.31 2.60
C SER A 301 12.72 10.44 1.95
N SER A 302 13.66 11.12 2.61
CA SER A 302 14.99 11.40 2.05
C SER A 302 16.13 10.59 2.66
N THR A 303 15.89 9.90 3.77
CA THR A 303 16.89 9.05 4.41
C THR A 303 16.98 7.72 3.67
N ASP A 304 18.18 7.37 3.20
CA ASP A 304 18.50 6.00 2.81
C ASP A 304 18.79 5.19 4.08
N TRP A 305 17.77 4.46 4.53
CA TRP A 305 17.81 3.61 5.71
C TRP A 305 18.62 2.33 5.51
N ASN A 306 19.01 1.99 4.28
CA ASN A 306 19.82 0.81 3.99
C ASN A 306 21.32 1.07 4.14
N SER A 307 21.79 2.29 3.90
CA SER A 307 23.23 2.62 3.96
C SER A 307 23.60 3.52 5.13
N ASN A 308 22.65 4.28 5.68
CA ASN A 308 22.92 5.25 6.74
C ASN A 308 22.32 4.83 8.07
N ALA A 309 23.06 5.09 9.14
CA ALA A 309 22.53 5.12 10.50
C ALA A 309 22.41 6.57 10.96
N LEU A 310 21.24 6.93 11.46
CA LEU A 310 20.99 8.25 12.05
C LEU A 310 21.28 8.20 13.55
N VAL A 311 22.01 9.18 14.09
CA VAL A 311 22.22 9.33 15.53
C VAL A 311 21.23 10.35 16.10
N MET A 312 20.50 9.98 17.13
CA MET A 312 19.51 10.86 17.77
C MET A 312 20.14 12.18 18.24
N GLY A 313 19.50 13.30 17.87
CA GLY A 313 19.99 14.64 18.20
C GLY A 313 21.22 15.11 17.41
N SER A 314 21.84 14.26 16.59
CA SER A 314 22.97 14.64 15.72
C SER A 314 22.50 14.97 14.30
N GLN A 315 23.19 15.90 13.64
CA GLN A 315 23.07 16.10 12.19
C GLN A 315 23.97 15.15 11.41
N GLU A 316 24.95 14.54 12.06
CA GLU A 316 25.88 13.62 11.42
C GLU A 316 25.16 12.33 11.04
N LYS A 317 25.31 11.95 9.77
CA LYS A 317 24.98 10.62 9.28
C LYS A 317 26.24 9.80 9.38
N GLU A 318 26.16 8.68 10.08
CA GLU A 318 27.25 7.72 10.06
C GLU A 318 26.96 6.71 8.95
N GLU A 319 27.95 6.47 8.08
CA GLU A 319 27.92 5.31 7.20
C GLU A 319 27.79 4.06 8.07
N ARG A 320 26.92 3.12 7.67
CA ARG A 320 26.82 1.83 8.34
C ARG A 320 28.20 1.15 8.30
N SER A 321 28.90 1.18 9.42
CA SER A 321 30.22 0.55 9.55
C SER A 321 30.13 -0.98 9.57
N ILE A 322 28.93 -1.54 9.77
CA ILE A 322 28.67 -2.97 9.87
C ILE A 322 27.41 -3.29 9.05
N PRO A 323 27.45 -4.27 8.12
CA PRO A 323 26.26 -4.79 7.46
C PRO A 323 25.33 -5.40 8.52
N ASP A 324 24.22 -4.75 8.81
CA ASP A 324 23.21 -5.29 9.71
C ASP A 324 22.52 -6.45 9.03
N ARG A 325 22.82 -7.67 9.51
CA ARG A 325 22.20 -8.91 9.03
C ARG A 325 20.71 -9.01 9.39
N SER A 326 20.16 -8.08 10.17
CA SER A 326 18.76 -8.12 10.62
C SER A 326 17.74 -7.53 9.65
N ASP A 327 18.18 -6.88 8.56
CA ASP A 327 17.30 -6.17 7.61
C ASP A 327 16.36 -5.15 8.29
N SER A 328 16.85 -4.49 9.35
CA SER A 328 16.10 -3.50 10.13
C SER A 328 16.47 -2.08 9.73
N ALA A 329 15.50 -1.16 9.80
CA ALA A 329 15.76 0.27 9.77
C ALA A 329 16.58 0.66 11.01
N GLN A 330 17.50 1.62 10.85
CA GLN A 330 18.38 2.04 11.94
C GLN A 330 18.24 3.53 12.24
N LEU A 331 17.68 3.83 13.41
CA LEU A 331 17.82 5.10 14.09
C LEU A 331 18.50 4.79 15.43
N PHE A 332 19.78 5.13 15.54
CA PHE A 332 20.60 4.84 16.69
C PHE A 332 20.42 5.91 17.77
N SER A 333 20.18 5.50 19.03
CA SER A 333 20.37 6.40 20.18
C SER A 333 20.87 5.66 21.41
N GLY A 334 21.85 6.29 22.06
CA GLY A 334 22.67 5.75 23.15
C GLY A 334 24.14 6.15 22.95
N PHE A 335 24.88 6.41 24.02
CA PHE A 335 26.31 6.74 23.95
C PHE A 335 27.19 5.54 23.53
N ASP A 336 26.63 4.34 23.42
CA ASP A 336 27.32 3.05 23.35
C ASP A 336 27.20 2.30 22.02
N ARG A 337 26.41 2.80 21.04
CA ARG A 337 26.29 2.21 19.69
C ARG A 337 25.74 0.77 19.65
N ALA A 338 25.10 0.28 20.73
CA ALA A 338 24.66 -1.11 20.86
C ALA A 338 23.17 -1.41 20.56
N TYR A 339 22.23 -0.46 20.71
CA TYR A 339 20.79 -0.70 20.54
C TYR A 339 20.16 -0.02 19.31
N ASN A 340 19.50 -0.80 18.45
CA ASN A 340 18.70 -0.28 17.35
C ASN A 340 17.26 0.01 17.81
N ILE A 341 16.87 1.29 17.95
CA ILE A 341 15.50 1.67 18.34
C ILE A 341 14.45 1.16 17.34
N PHE A 342 14.82 1.03 16.07
CA PHE A 342 13.95 0.62 14.97
C PHE A 342 14.10 -0.86 14.62
N TRP A 343 14.64 -1.70 15.52
CA TRP A 343 14.78 -3.14 15.30
C TRP A 343 13.45 -3.85 14.97
N ARG A 344 12.32 -3.28 15.39
CA ARG A 344 10.98 -3.76 15.04
C ARG A 344 10.49 -3.33 13.65
N VAL A 345 11.27 -2.55 12.90
CA VAL A 345 10.88 -2.00 11.61
C VAL A 345 11.84 -2.53 10.53
N SER A 346 11.36 -3.37 9.61
CA SER A 346 12.13 -3.79 8.41
C SER A 346 12.53 -2.61 7.54
N LEU A 347 13.57 -2.82 6.71
CA LEU A 347 13.82 -1.97 5.54
C LEU A 347 12.59 -1.89 4.61
N VAL A 348 11.91 -3.01 4.34
CA VAL A 348 10.66 -3.03 3.55
C VAL A 348 9.59 -2.08 4.11
N THR A 349 9.30 -2.14 5.41
CA THR A 349 8.36 -1.22 6.07
C THR A 349 8.84 0.22 6.01
N ILE A 350 10.11 0.52 6.31
CA ILE A 350 10.56 1.92 6.34
C ILE A 350 10.59 2.53 4.94
N ASP A 351 10.84 1.74 3.89
CA ASP A 351 10.71 2.15 2.50
C ASP A 351 9.24 2.46 2.14
N GLU A 352 8.28 1.63 2.58
CA GLU A 352 6.85 1.93 2.44
C GLU A 352 6.47 3.25 3.14
N VAL A 353 7.01 3.47 4.35
CA VAL A 353 6.82 4.71 5.13
C VAL A 353 7.44 5.91 4.40
N GLY A 354 8.66 5.78 3.86
CA GLY A 354 9.36 6.82 3.12
C GLY A 354 8.64 7.22 1.84
N LEU A 355 8.15 6.24 1.07
CA LEU A 355 7.34 6.49 -0.12
C LEU A 355 6.02 7.20 0.23
N ALA A 356 5.36 6.76 1.30
CA ALA A 356 4.14 7.41 1.77
C ALA A 356 4.40 8.84 2.28
N ALA A 357 5.56 9.08 2.89
CA ALA A 357 5.98 10.41 3.34
C ALA A 357 6.26 11.34 2.15
N LYS A 358 6.96 10.84 1.11
CA LYS A 358 7.21 11.57 -0.13
C LYS A 358 5.91 12.02 -0.81
N HIS A 359 4.98 11.08 -1.01
CA HIS A 359 3.68 11.40 -1.60
C HIS A 359 2.88 12.39 -0.74
N SER A 360 2.97 12.29 0.59
CA SER A 360 2.31 13.24 1.48
C SER A 360 2.90 14.64 1.37
N LEU A 361 4.22 14.78 1.15
CA LEU A 361 4.86 16.06 0.92
C LEU A 361 4.43 16.67 -0.40
N GLU A 362 4.44 15.89 -1.49
CA GLU A 362 3.98 16.32 -2.81
C GLU A 362 2.57 16.90 -2.74
N LEU A 363 1.63 16.22 -2.05
CA LEU A 363 0.26 16.71 -1.84
C LEU A 363 0.16 17.96 -0.96
N LEU A 364 1.06 18.14 0.01
CA LEU A 364 1.04 19.30 0.91
C LEU A 364 1.69 20.54 0.28
N ASP A 365 2.64 20.34 -0.64
CA ASP A 365 3.35 21.40 -1.36
C ASP A 365 2.58 21.83 -2.61
N ASP A 366 2.02 20.87 -3.35
CA ASP A 366 1.19 21.11 -4.53
C ASP A 366 -0.07 20.21 -4.50
N PRO A 367 -1.16 20.66 -3.85
CA PRO A 367 -2.37 19.85 -3.65
C PRO A 367 -3.15 19.51 -4.93
N LYS A 368 -2.81 20.08 -6.09
CA LYS A 368 -3.64 20.03 -7.31
C LYS A 368 -5.12 20.35 -7.00
N GLU A 369 -6.08 19.69 -7.66
CA GLU A 369 -7.53 19.80 -7.35
C GLU A 369 -7.95 19.02 -6.08
N ALA A 370 -7.03 18.29 -5.43
CA ALA A 370 -7.35 17.46 -4.27
C ALA A 370 -7.40 18.29 -2.97
N ASP A 371 -8.15 17.82 -1.97
CA ASP A 371 -8.11 18.39 -0.63
C ASP A 371 -6.93 17.77 0.15
N PRO A 372 -5.80 18.50 0.35
CA PRO A 372 -4.62 17.93 0.96
C PRO A 372 -4.85 17.48 2.40
N PHE A 373 -5.78 18.11 3.12
CA PHE A 373 -6.10 17.71 4.48
C PHE A 373 -6.76 16.33 4.49
N MET A 374 -7.79 16.15 3.67
CA MET A 374 -8.47 14.86 3.53
C MET A 374 -7.52 13.80 2.97
N GLU A 375 -6.62 14.19 2.07
CA GLU A 375 -5.68 13.25 1.47
C GLU A 375 -4.62 12.74 2.45
N VAL A 376 -4.16 13.62 3.36
CA VAL A 376 -3.07 13.31 4.29
C VAL A 376 -3.58 12.79 5.64
N PHE A 377 -4.66 13.37 6.17
CA PHE A 377 -5.17 13.10 7.53
C PHE A 377 -6.58 12.51 7.56
N GLY A 378 -7.31 12.55 6.44
CA GLY A 378 -8.65 12.00 6.35
C GLY A 378 -8.68 10.47 6.55
N GLU A 379 -9.81 9.99 7.06
CA GLU A 379 -10.04 8.55 7.24
C GLU A 379 -10.41 7.91 5.90
N LYS A 380 -9.39 7.57 5.12
CA LYS A 380 -9.57 7.00 3.77
C LYS A 380 -9.94 5.52 3.77
N TYR A 381 -9.47 4.78 4.77
CA TYR A 381 -9.48 3.33 4.75
C TYR A 381 -9.98 2.78 6.09
N SER A 382 -11.14 2.12 6.10
CA SER A 382 -11.49 1.19 7.17
C SER A 382 -10.51 0.00 7.13
N GLY A 383 -10.24 -0.66 8.26
CA GLY A 383 -9.11 -1.61 8.39
C GLY A 383 -9.05 -2.75 7.37
N LYS A 384 -10.17 -3.12 6.74
CA LYS A 384 -10.24 -4.14 5.67
C LYS A 384 -9.71 -3.67 4.31
N SER A 385 -9.54 -2.36 4.13
CA SER A 385 -9.19 -1.73 2.85
C SER A 385 -7.67 -1.61 2.61
N LEU A 386 -6.82 -1.89 3.60
CA LEU A 386 -5.36 -1.80 3.41
C LEU A 386 -4.80 -2.90 2.50
N ARG A 387 -5.41 -4.10 2.53
CA ARG A 387 -5.08 -5.23 1.66
C ARG A 387 -5.41 -4.98 0.18
N LEU A 388 -6.32 -4.04 -0.08
CA LEU A 388 -6.72 -3.59 -1.41
C LEU A 388 -5.67 -2.70 -2.10
N ARG A 389 -4.63 -2.27 -1.36
CA ARG A 389 -3.51 -1.50 -1.91
C ARG A 389 -2.43 -2.38 -2.55
N TRP A 390 -2.51 -3.69 -2.34
CA TRP A 390 -1.52 -4.65 -2.81
C TRP A 390 -2.09 -5.48 -3.95
N ASP A 391 -1.26 -5.73 -4.95
CA ASP A 391 -1.62 -6.53 -6.11
C ASP A 391 -1.64 -8.02 -5.77
N PHE A 392 -0.87 -8.42 -4.76
CA PHE A 392 -0.97 -9.72 -4.10
C PHE A 392 -0.77 -9.56 -2.60
N ALA A 393 -1.27 -10.50 -1.82
CA ALA A 393 -0.68 -10.77 -0.51
C ALA A 393 -0.81 -12.22 -0.07
N ILE A 394 0.06 -12.53 0.87
CA ILE A 394 0.34 -13.85 1.39
C ILE A 394 0.20 -13.77 2.90
N THR A 395 -0.75 -14.48 3.47
CA THR A 395 -0.88 -14.60 4.93
C THR A 395 -0.17 -15.86 5.38
N LEU A 396 0.82 -15.71 6.25
CA LEU A 396 1.66 -16.78 6.77
C LEU A 396 1.36 -17.00 8.27
N PRO A 397 1.18 -18.26 8.71
CA PRO A 397 0.99 -18.59 10.13
C PRO A 397 2.31 -18.50 10.91
N MET A 398 2.26 -18.07 12.17
CA MET A 398 3.42 -17.94 13.05
C MET A 398 2.99 -18.07 14.53
N ASP A 399 3.95 -18.17 15.45
CA ASP A 399 3.71 -18.50 16.87
C ASP A 399 3.23 -17.32 17.76
N GLY A 400 3.05 -16.14 17.17
CA GLY A 400 2.67 -14.89 17.84
C GLY A 400 3.86 -14.05 18.31
N THR A 401 5.09 -14.55 18.19
CA THR A 401 6.29 -13.81 18.59
C THR A 401 6.79 -12.90 17.48
N PHE A 402 7.40 -11.78 17.87
CA PHE A 402 7.95 -10.86 16.90
C PHE A 402 9.20 -11.43 16.19
N LEU A 403 10.04 -12.18 16.91
CA LEU A 403 11.25 -12.78 16.35
C LEU A 403 10.95 -13.76 15.21
N GLU A 404 9.96 -14.65 15.39
CA GLU A 404 9.57 -15.58 14.32
C GLU A 404 8.93 -14.82 13.15
N SER A 405 8.11 -13.80 13.43
CA SER A 405 7.52 -12.97 12.38
C SER A 405 8.58 -12.29 11.49
N ARG A 406 9.71 -11.85 12.06
CA ARG A 406 10.85 -11.25 11.35
C ARG A 406 11.60 -12.27 10.50
N ARG A 407 11.84 -13.46 11.06
CA ARG A 407 12.50 -14.56 10.34
C ARG A 407 11.72 -14.96 9.09
N MET A 408 10.41 -15.11 9.23
CA MET A 408 9.52 -15.45 8.12
C MET A 408 9.46 -14.34 7.07
N GLU A 409 9.33 -13.10 7.51
CA GLU A 409 9.38 -11.91 6.65
C GLU A 409 10.66 -11.87 5.83
N GLU A 410 11.83 -11.94 6.46
CA GLU A 410 13.13 -11.85 5.78
C GLU A 410 13.28 -12.96 4.74
N ARG A 411 12.91 -14.20 5.10
CA ARG A 411 12.96 -15.34 4.19
C ARG A 411 12.10 -15.11 2.95
N VAL A 412 10.85 -14.68 3.12
CA VAL A 412 9.90 -14.51 2.03
C VAL A 412 10.23 -13.27 1.19
N ASN A 413 10.59 -12.15 1.81
CA ASN A 413 10.99 -10.94 1.11
C ASN A 413 12.19 -11.21 0.19
N ARG A 414 13.20 -11.94 0.68
CA ARG A 414 14.37 -12.32 -0.12
C ARG A 414 14.01 -13.22 -1.30
N LEU A 415 13.17 -14.23 -1.07
CA LEU A 415 12.77 -15.16 -2.13
C LEU A 415 11.90 -14.47 -3.20
N LEU A 416 10.88 -13.71 -2.79
CA LEU A 416 10.00 -13.01 -3.72
C LEU A 416 10.70 -11.84 -4.42
N GLY A 417 11.58 -11.12 -3.72
CA GLY A 417 12.40 -10.07 -4.32
C GLY A 417 13.26 -10.60 -5.46
N ARG A 418 13.87 -11.79 -5.28
CA ARG A 418 14.66 -12.46 -6.33
C ARG A 418 13.78 -13.04 -7.45
N ALA A 419 12.67 -13.69 -7.10
CA ALA A 419 11.84 -14.40 -8.07
C ALA A 419 10.99 -13.47 -8.94
N LEU A 420 10.39 -12.43 -8.35
CA LEU A 420 9.61 -11.45 -9.11
C LEU A 420 10.51 -10.40 -9.76
N ASN A 421 11.67 -10.07 -9.16
CA ASN A 421 12.66 -9.14 -9.70
C ASN A 421 11.99 -7.83 -10.18
N ASN A 422 12.22 -7.41 -11.43
CA ASN A 422 11.62 -6.20 -12.00
C ASN A 422 10.09 -6.25 -12.16
N ARG A 423 9.43 -7.40 -11.96
CA ARG A 423 7.96 -7.48 -11.84
C ARG A 423 7.46 -6.92 -10.51
N LEU A 424 8.31 -6.75 -9.51
CA LEU A 424 7.96 -6.25 -8.19
C LEU A 424 8.41 -4.80 -8.06
N LYS A 425 7.50 -3.91 -7.65
CA LYS A 425 7.79 -2.50 -7.38
C LYS A 425 8.13 -2.28 -5.90
N SER A 426 7.35 -2.89 -5.01
CA SER A 426 7.58 -2.81 -3.57
C SER A 426 6.88 -3.95 -2.83
N LEU A 427 7.35 -4.21 -1.61
CA LEU A 427 6.72 -5.09 -0.64
C LEU A 427 6.21 -4.29 0.54
N ALA A 428 5.34 -4.90 1.33
CA ALA A 428 4.80 -4.36 2.55
C ALA A 428 4.45 -5.50 3.51
N VAL A 429 4.57 -5.23 4.81
CA VAL A 429 4.35 -6.26 5.85
C VAL A 429 3.37 -5.77 6.88
N ARG A 430 2.41 -6.63 7.25
CA ARG A 430 1.45 -6.40 8.33
C ARG A 430 1.37 -7.62 9.21
N ARG A 431 1.65 -7.45 10.50
CA ARG A 431 1.69 -8.50 11.51
C ARG A 431 0.45 -8.44 12.36
N SER A 432 -0.23 -9.57 12.49
CA SER A 432 -1.27 -9.77 13.50
C SER A 432 -0.76 -10.75 14.55
N LEU A 433 -0.04 -10.20 15.53
CA LEU A 433 0.64 -10.99 16.55
C LEU A 433 -0.36 -11.78 17.40
N GLY A 434 -1.49 -11.17 17.79
CA GLY A 434 -2.57 -11.86 18.51
C GLY A 434 -3.22 -13.02 17.75
N LYS A 435 -3.22 -12.98 16.40
CA LYS A 435 -3.73 -14.07 15.55
C LYS A 435 -2.67 -15.08 15.14
N GLY A 436 -1.40 -14.87 15.51
CA GLY A 436 -0.31 -15.70 15.02
C GLY A 436 -0.18 -15.65 13.49
N THR A 437 -0.29 -14.46 12.87
CA THR A 437 -0.12 -14.33 11.42
C THR A 437 0.74 -13.13 11.00
N VAL A 438 1.47 -13.28 9.91
CA VAL A 438 2.14 -12.19 9.18
C VAL A 438 1.67 -12.18 7.74
N THR A 439 1.22 -11.02 7.26
CA THR A 439 0.79 -10.83 5.88
C THR A 439 1.84 -10.02 5.12
N ILE A 440 2.33 -10.57 4.01
CA ILE A 440 3.27 -9.93 3.10
C ILE A 440 2.50 -9.58 1.84
N GLY A 441 2.36 -8.29 1.57
CA GLY A 441 1.75 -7.78 0.35
C GLY A 441 2.79 -7.19 -0.59
N GLY A 442 2.48 -7.15 -1.88
CA GLY A 442 3.35 -6.51 -2.86
C GLY A 442 2.60 -5.73 -3.91
N ILE A 443 3.27 -4.70 -4.43
CA ILE A 443 2.85 -3.92 -5.59
C ILE A 443 3.67 -4.40 -6.77
N LEU A 444 3.00 -4.83 -7.83
CA LEU A 444 3.62 -5.31 -9.05
C LEU A 444 3.90 -4.14 -9.99
N ASN A 445 4.95 -4.29 -10.79
CA ASN A 445 5.31 -3.38 -11.85
C ASN A 445 4.62 -3.81 -13.15
N SER A 446 3.54 -3.12 -13.51
CA SER A 446 2.74 -3.42 -14.70
C SER A 446 3.51 -3.36 -16.02
N GLU A 447 4.69 -2.72 -16.07
CA GLU A 447 5.57 -2.72 -17.24
C GLU A 447 6.15 -4.11 -17.55
N HIS A 448 6.26 -4.94 -16.53
CA HIS A 448 7.02 -6.18 -16.56
C HIS A 448 6.19 -7.42 -16.22
N THR A 449 4.93 -7.24 -15.79
CA THR A 449 4.00 -8.32 -15.48
C THR A 449 3.50 -9.05 -16.72
N GLY A 450 3.05 -10.30 -16.55
CA GLY A 450 2.41 -11.10 -17.60
C GLY A 450 3.34 -11.68 -18.68
N ARG A 451 4.67 -11.41 -18.62
CA ARG A 451 5.62 -12.06 -19.54
C ARG A 451 5.68 -13.56 -19.26
N LEU A 452 5.65 -14.37 -20.32
CA LEU A 452 5.61 -15.84 -20.24
C LEU A 452 6.98 -16.50 -20.12
N LEU A 453 8.06 -15.72 -20.20
CA LEU A 453 9.43 -16.21 -20.16
C LEU A 453 10.26 -15.30 -19.27
N ASP A 454 10.84 -15.87 -18.22
CA ASP A 454 11.91 -15.26 -17.45
C ASP A 454 13.25 -15.80 -17.93
N LYS A 455 14.13 -14.90 -18.37
CA LYS A 455 15.49 -15.23 -18.79
C LYS A 455 16.43 -15.08 -17.61
N GLY A 456 17.14 -16.14 -17.28
CA GLY A 456 18.18 -16.19 -16.28
C GLY A 456 19.59 -16.04 -16.88
N PRO A 457 20.61 -16.37 -16.08
CA PRO A 457 22.01 -16.29 -16.51
C PRO A 457 22.39 -17.38 -17.51
N SER A 458 23.57 -17.23 -18.11
CA SER A 458 24.21 -18.31 -18.88
C SER A 458 24.50 -19.50 -17.97
N PRO A 459 24.36 -20.76 -18.43
CA PRO A 459 24.64 -21.94 -17.61
C PRO A 459 26.09 -22.05 -17.13
N LYS A 460 26.99 -21.24 -17.69
CA LYS A 460 28.41 -21.16 -17.30
C LYS A 460 28.71 -20.02 -16.33
N ALA A 461 27.74 -19.17 -16.02
CA ALA A 461 27.91 -18.06 -15.09
C ALA A 461 27.79 -18.56 -13.64
N GLU A 462 28.45 -17.88 -12.70
CA GLU A 462 28.43 -18.26 -11.28
C GLU A 462 27.02 -18.18 -10.69
N GLU A 463 26.19 -17.25 -11.19
CA GLU A 463 24.81 -17.04 -10.73
C GLU A 463 23.84 -18.15 -11.19
N ALA A 464 24.27 -19.04 -12.09
CA ALA A 464 23.43 -20.13 -12.60
C ALA A 464 23.07 -21.17 -11.54
N GLU A 465 23.95 -21.38 -10.55
CA GLU A 465 23.64 -22.24 -9.40
C GLU A 465 22.56 -21.62 -8.52
N ALA A 466 22.73 -20.34 -8.15
CA ALA A 466 21.75 -19.61 -7.35
C ALA A 466 20.39 -19.48 -8.06
N TRP A 467 20.37 -19.42 -9.40
CA TRP A 467 19.15 -19.48 -10.21
C TRP A 467 18.47 -20.85 -10.12
N ARG A 468 19.22 -21.94 -10.33
CA ARG A 468 18.68 -23.30 -10.23
C ARG A 468 18.21 -23.64 -8.82
N GLU A 469 18.88 -23.15 -7.78
CA GLU A 469 18.44 -23.29 -6.39
C GLU A 469 17.10 -22.56 -6.16
N LEU A 470 16.97 -21.33 -6.66
CA LEU A 470 15.75 -20.53 -6.52
C LEU A 470 14.54 -21.19 -7.20
N TRP A 471 14.71 -21.67 -8.44
CA TRP A 471 13.61 -22.15 -9.27
C TRP A 471 13.41 -23.66 -9.26
N GLY A 472 14.44 -24.42 -8.88
CA GLY A 472 14.42 -25.88 -8.85
C GLY A 472 13.93 -26.48 -10.17
N PRO A 473 12.85 -27.29 -10.15
CA PRO A 473 12.37 -27.99 -11.33
C PRO A 473 11.76 -27.07 -12.41
N LYS A 474 11.55 -25.77 -12.13
CA LYS A 474 11.09 -24.80 -13.14
C LYS A 474 12.20 -24.24 -14.00
N SER A 475 13.47 -24.40 -13.61
CA SER A 475 14.59 -23.95 -14.44
C SER A 475 14.84 -24.92 -15.58
N GLU A 476 14.85 -24.41 -16.81
CA GLU A 476 15.19 -25.16 -18.02
C GLU A 476 16.18 -24.39 -18.89
N LEU A 477 17.04 -25.12 -19.61
CA LEU A 477 17.97 -24.52 -20.58
C LEU A 477 17.29 -24.28 -21.91
N ARG A 478 17.35 -23.03 -22.39
CA ARG A 478 16.77 -22.65 -23.67
C ARG A 478 17.79 -21.99 -24.58
N ARG A 479 17.85 -22.47 -25.83
CA ARG A 479 18.64 -21.87 -26.90
C ARG A 479 17.80 -20.84 -27.66
N PHE A 480 18.33 -19.63 -27.82
CA PHE A 480 17.68 -18.53 -28.54
C PHE A 480 18.18 -18.43 -29.99
N LYS A 481 17.49 -17.62 -30.80
CA LYS A 481 17.79 -17.45 -32.24
C LYS A 481 19.17 -16.86 -32.51
N ASP A 482 19.71 -16.10 -31.55
CA ASP A 482 21.07 -15.54 -31.57
C ASP A 482 22.14 -16.58 -31.19
N GLY A 483 21.74 -17.84 -30.94
CA GLY A 483 22.64 -18.92 -30.54
C GLY A 483 22.97 -18.97 -29.05
N THR A 484 22.54 -17.97 -28.26
CA THR A 484 22.76 -17.95 -26.81
C THR A 484 21.97 -19.06 -26.12
N MET A 485 22.54 -19.64 -25.06
CA MET A 485 21.85 -20.58 -24.19
C MET A 485 21.78 -19.98 -22.78
N LEU A 486 20.58 -19.88 -22.23
CA LEU A 486 20.35 -19.33 -20.89
C LEU A 486 19.50 -20.29 -20.08
N GLU A 487 19.65 -20.23 -18.76
CA GLU A 487 18.65 -20.74 -17.83
C GLU A 487 17.36 -19.92 -18.00
N CYS A 488 16.20 -20.56 -17.96
CA CYS A 488 14.91 -19.93 -18.22
C CYS A 488 13.80 -20.54 -17.36
N CYS A 489 12.75 -19.76 -17.09
CA CYS A 489 11.47 -20.27 -16.59
C CYS A 489 10.37 -19.91 -17.58
N VAL A 490 9.55 -20.89 -17.96
CA VAL A 490 8.41 -20.72 -18.87
C VAL A 490 7.10 -20.83 -18.10
N TRP A 491 6.22 -19.86 -18.31
CA TRP A 491 4.96 -19.72 -17.60
C TRP A 491 3.77 -19.94 -18.52
N ASN A 492 2.66 -20.41 -17.94
CA ASN A 492 1.43 -20.58 -18.67
C ASN A 492 0.70 -19.22 -18.79
N GLY A 493 0.22 -18.91 -19.99
CA GLY A 493 -0.59 -17.71 -20.26
C GLY A 493 -2.09 -17.97 -20.26
N ALA A 494 -2.55 -19.10 -19.74
CA ALA A 494 -3.96 -19.46 -19.65
C ALA A 494 -4.74 -18.50 -18.72
N ASP A 495 -6.04 -18.36 -18.98
CA ASP A 495 -6.90 -17.34 -18.36
C ASP A 495 -7.22 -17.58 -16.87
N ASP A 496 -6.89 -18.75 -16.31
CA ASP A 496 -7.30 -19.12 -14.95
C ASP A 496 -6.42 -18.48 -13.86
N GLU A 497 -5.17 -18.13 -14.18
CA GLU A 497 -4.23 -17.55 -13.22
C GLU A 497 -3.18 -16.64 -13.86
N SER A 498 -2.85 -15.52 -13.18
CA SER A 498 -1.72 -14.68 -13.58
C SER A 498 -0.37 -15.40 -13.46
N VAL A 499 0.58 -15.00 -14.31
CA VAL A 499 1.96 -15.48 -14.25
C VAL A 499 2.60 -15.21 -12.89
N GLU A 500 2.32 -14.05 -12.30
CA GLU A 500 2.84 -13.68 -10.98
C GLU A 500 2.28 -14.59 -9.88
N GLY A 501 1.02 -15.03 -10.00
CA GLY A 501 0.45 -16.02 -9.09
C GLY A 501 1.13 -17.38 -9.20
N GLN A 502 1.40 -17.83 -10.43
CA GLN A 502 2.17 -19.04 -10.68
C GLN A 502 3.59 -18.94 -10.10
N ILE A 503 4.27 -17.79 -10.24
CA ILE A 503 5.61 -17.54 -9.68
C ILE A 503 5.55 -17.61 -8.15
N ILE A 504 4.65 -16.86 -7.52
CA ILE A 504 4.56 -16.78 -6.06
C ILE A 504 4.26 -18.16 -5.49
N ARG A 505 3.25 -18.87 -6.02
CA ARG A 505 2.90 -20.22 -5.56
C ARG A 505 4.07 -21.19 -5.72
N HIS A 506 4.72 -21.20 -6.88
CA HIS A 506 5.88 -22.06 -7.13
C HIS A 506 6.98 -21.82 -6.11
N ILE A 507 7.31 -20.55 -5.82
CA ILE A 507 8.37 -20.21 -4.85
C ILE A 507 7.97 -20.60 -3.43
N LEU A 508 6.72 -20.39 -3.02
CA LEU A 508 6.27 -20.80 -1.69
C LEU A 508 6.30 -22.33 -1.55
N GLU A 509 5.86 -23.08 -2.55
CA GLU A 509 5.82 -24.55 -2.52
C GLU A 509 7.22 -25.16 -2.61
N HIS A 510 8.06 -24.71 -3.55
CA HIS A 510 9.41 -25.22 -3.76
C HIS A 510 10.33 -24.97 -2.55
N HIS A 511 10.14 -23.86 -1.84
CA HIS A 511 10.89 -23.53 -0.63
C HIS A 511 10.17 -23.94 0.67
N GLU A 512 9.13 -24.77 0.58
CA GLU A 512 8.38 -25.33 1.73
C GLU A 512 7.89 -24.27 2.73
N ILE A 513 7.39 -23.14 2.22
CA ILE A 513 6.83 -22.07 3.03
C ILE A 513 5.34 -22.32 3.22
N SER A 514 4.94 -22.63 4.45
CA SER A 514 3.53 -22.74 4.82
C SER A 514 2.84 -21.37 4.72
N TYR A 515 1.71 -21.33 4.03
CA TYR A 515 0.86 -20.14 3.93
C TYR A 515 -0.61 -20.52 4.12
N GLY A 516 -1.38 -19.59 4.69
CA GLY A 516 -2.84 -19.73 4.83
C GLY A 516 -3.53 -19.27 3.56
N ASP A 517 -3.64 -17.95 3.39
CA ASP A 517 -4.27 -17.35 2.22
C ASP A 517 -3.21 -16.79 1.27
N LEU A 518 -3.27 -17.18 0.01
CA LEU A 518 -2.60 -16.50 -1.10
C LEU A 518 -3.68 -15.89 -1.98
N TYR A 519 -3.66 -14.57 -2.10
CA TYR A 519 -4.44 -13.89 -3.11
C TYR A 519 -3.53 -13.13 -4.05
N VAL A 520 -3.75 -13.31 -5.34
CA VAL A 520 -3.07 -12.58 -6.40
C VAL A 520 -4.18 -11.96 -7.24
N THR A 521 -4.32 -10.65 -7.12
CA THR A 521 -5.43 -9.82 -7.60
C THR A 521 -6.82 -10.27 -7.09
N PRO A 522 -7.38 -9.59 -6.06
CA PRO A 522 -8.67 -9.91 -5.42
C PRO A 522 -9.93 -9.98 -6.30
N LEU A 523 -9.84 -9.80 -7.63
CA LEU A 523 -10.95 -9.84 -8.58
C LEU A 523 -10.84 -10.97 -9.62
N GLY A 524 -9.86 -11.87 -9.48
CA GLY A 524 -9.52 -12.89 -10.47
C GLY A 524 -8.59 -12.34 -11.56
N HIS A 525 -8.08 -13.23 -12.42
CA HIS A 525 -7.19 -12.85 -13.52
C HIS A 525 -7.90 -11.86 -14.45
N ILE A 526 -7.37 -10.64 -14.53
CA ILE A 526 -7.80 -9.66 -15.52
C ILE A 526 -6.84 -9.78 -16.70
N SER A 527 -7.20 -10.60 -17.70
CA SER A 527 -6.34 -10.89 -18.86
C SER A 527 -5.84 -9.59 -19.50
N GLY A 528 -4.56 -9.55 -19.85
CA GLY A 528 -3.93 -8.39 -20.50
C GLY A 528 -4.40 -8.17 -21.94
N LEU A 529 -3.61 -7.43 -22.74
CA LEU A 529 -3.83 -7.34 -24.19
C LEU A 529 -3.46 -8.67 -24.86
N ARG A 530 -4.36 -9.21 -25.65
CA ARG A 530 -4.18 -10.52 -26.30
C ARG A 530 -3.41 -10.36 -27.61
N PRO A 531 -2.75 -11.42 -28.10
CA PRO A 531 -2.14 -11.40 -29.44
C PRO A 531 -3.14 -11.05 -30.55
N ALA A 532 -4.40 -11.47 -30.41
CA ALA A 532 -5.47 -11.11 -31.34
C ALA A 532 -5.76 -9.60 -31.35
N ASP A 533 -5.72 -8.95 -30.18
CA ASP A 533 -5.91 -7.50 -30.02
C ASP A 533 -4.77 -6.72 -30.71
N ARG A 534 -3.54 -7.25 -30.71
CA ARG A 534 -2.40 -6.64 -31.46
C ARG A 534 -2.56 -6.70 -32.97
N ASN A 535 -3.24 -7.73 -33.47
CA ASN A 535 -3.51 -7.88 -34.90
C ASN A 535 -4.70 -7.03 -35.37
N LEU A 536 -5.54 -6.52 -34.46
CA LEU A 536 -6.72 -5.71 -34.78
C LEU A 536 -6.35 -4.45 -35.57
N TRP A 537 -5.39 -3.68 -35.07
CA TRP A 537 -4.95 -2.43 -35.70
C TRP A 537 -4.35 -2.67 -37.09
N ARG A 538 -3.56 -3.74 -37.25
CA ARG A 538 -3.03 -4.13 -38.56
C ARG A 538 -4.14 -4.46 -39.56
N ASN A 539 -5.20 -5.13 -39.11
CA ASN A 539 -6.33 -5.46 -39.98
C ASN A 539 -7.14 -4.22 -40.37
N PHE A 540 -7.32 -3.29 -39.44
CA PHE A 540 -7.99 -2.02 -39.70
C PHE A 540 -7.20 -1.13 -40.66
N GLU A 541 -5.88 -1.15 -40.56
CA GLU A 541 -5.00 -0.37 -41.43
C GLU A 541 -5.14 -0.76 -42.92
N LEU A 542 -5.42 -2.03 -43.21
CA LEU A 542 -5.75 -2.48 -44.56
C LEU A 542 -7.05 -1.86 -45.06
N LEU A 543 -8.11 -1.86 -44.24
CA LEU A 543 -9.38 -1.21 -44.57
C LEU A 543 -9.19 0.29 -44.78
N ARG A 544 -8.48 0.95 -43.87
CA ARG A 544 -8.22 2.40 -43.93
C ARG A 544 -7.49 2.77 -45.21
N SER A 545 -6.43 2.03 -45.55
CA SER A 545 -5.64 2.25 -46.77
C SER A 545 -6.47 2.03 -48.03
N ALA A 546 -7.28 0.96 -48.08
CA ALA A 546 -8.17 0.68 -49.21
C ALA A 546 -9.23 1.77 -49.41
N LEU A 547 -9.84 2.25 -48.33
CA LEU A 547 -10.83 3.33 -48.37
C LEU A 547 -10.22 4.68 -48.77
N GLN A 548 -9.06 5.05 -48.21
CA GLN A 548 -8.39 6.32 -48.51
C GLN A 548 -7.73 6.33 -49.90
N GLY A 549 -7.36 5.17 -50.44
CA GLY A 549 -6.76 5.04 -51.77
C GLY A 549 -7.76 5.08 -52.94
N MET A 550 -9.06 5.29 -52.71
CA MET A 550 -10.04 5.34 -53.78
C MET A 550 -10.02 6.68 -54.52
N GLU A 551 -9.72 6.64 -55.83
CA GLU A 551 -9.66 7.83 -56.69
C GLU A 551 -11.02 8.15 -57.36
N ASP A 552 -11.87 7.15 -57.62
CA ASP A 552 -13.18 7.32 -58.31
C ASP A 552 -14.35 7.52 -57.34
N ILE A 553 -14.22 8.46 -56.40
CA ILE A 553 -15.31 8.83 -55.47
C ILE A 553 -15.63 10.34 -55.57
N PRO A 554 -16.92 10.75 -55.57
CA PRO A 554 -17.32 12.16 -55.72
C PRO A 554 -16.79 13.10 -54.61
N LEU A 555 -16.46 12.53 -53.46
CA LEU A 555 -15.99 13.22 -52.26
C LEU A 555 -14.85 12.40 -51.68
N ALA A 556 -13.65 12.97 -51.65
CA ALA A 556 -12.48 12.31 -51.10
C ALA A 556 -12.70 11.96 -49.61
N ILE A 557 -12.21 10.79 -49.22
CA ILE A 557 -12.20 10.37 -47.83
C ILE A 557 -11.04 11.08 -47.13
N LYS A 558 -11.39 11.98 -46.22
CA LYS A 558 -10.42 12.69 -45.39
C LYS A 558 -9.78 11.75 -44.38
N ASP A 559 -10.58 10.92 -43.72
CA ASP A 559 -10.09 10.00 -42.70
C ASP A 559 -11.03 8.82 -42.48
N VAL A 560 -10.52 7.71 -41.96
CA VAL A 560 -11.32 6.58 -41.48
C VAL A 560 -10.89 6.31 -40.04
N ARG A 561 -11.83 6.43 -39.11
CA ARG A 561 -11.57 6.33 -37.67
C ARG A 561 -12.26 5.13 -37.05
N PRO A 562 -11.59 4.38 -36.18
CA PRO A 562 -12.25 3.34 -35.41
C PRO A 562 -13.15 3.95 -34.33
N SER A 563 -14.38 3.45 -34.20
CA SER A 563 -15.32 3.86 -33.14
C SER A 563 -15.69 2.73 -32.18
N ASP A 564 -15.39 1.47 -32.52
CA ASP A 564 -15.68 0.32 -31.68
C ASP A 564 -14.79 0.26 -30.42
N PRO A 565 -15.35 -0.08 -29.23
CA PRO A 565 -14.59 -0.31 -28.00
C PRO A 565 -13.51 -1.40 -28.10
N ALA A 566 -13.52 -2.23 -29.14
CA ALA A 566 -12.44 -3.17 -29.45
C ALA A 566 -11.09 -2.46 -29.67
N PHE A 567 -11.10 -1.30 -30.32
CA PHE A 567 -9.89 -0.55 -30.68
C PHE A 567 -9.27 0.17 -29.49
N SER A 568 -10.06 0.46 -28.47
CA SER A 568 -9.62 0.90 -27.14
C SER A 568 -9.28 -0.25 -26.20
N TYR A 569 -9.45 -1.50 -26.67
CA TYR A 569 -9.31 -2.73 -25.89
C TYR A 569 -10.29 -2.83 -24.70
N THR A 570 -11.36 -2.03 -24.66
CA THR A 570 -12.32 -1.97 -23.53
C THR A 570 -13.58 -2.81 -23.76
N SER A 571 -13.66 -3.55 -24.88
CA SER A 571 -14.79 -4.42 -25.18
C SER A 571 -14.86 -5.67 -24.28
N ILE A 572 -16.05 -5.98 -23.77
CA ILE A 572 -16.33 -7.21 -22.99
C ILE A 572 -16.79 -8.39 -23.87
N SER A 573 -17.22 -8.13 -25.11
CA SER A 573 -17.89 -9.12 -25.97
C SER A 573 -16.93 -10.02 -26.77
N GLN A 574 -15.61 -9.84 -26.63
CA GLN A 574 -14.62 -10.42 -27.52
C GLN A 574 -13.82 -11.59 -26.94
N GLU A 575 -14.36 -12.36 -25.99
CA GLU A 575 -13.61 -13.34 -25.16
C GLU A 575 -13.09 -14.60 -25.90
N SER A 576 -13.32 -14.78 -27.20
CA SER A 576 -12.74 -15.88 -27.98
C SER A 576 -11.28 -15.62 -28.40
N SER A 577 -10.54 -16.70 -28.67
CA SER A 577 -9.14 -16.68 -29.17
C SER A 577 -8.95 -15.96 -30.52
N SER A 578 -10.03 -15.70 -31.23
CA SER A 578 -10.10 -14.82 -32.40
C SER A 578 -11.02 -13.64 -32.12
N ILE A 579 -10.66 -12.44 -32.61
CA ILE A 579 -11.63 -11.37 -32.78
C ILE A 579 -12.59 -11.86 -33.88
N SER A 580 -13.73 -12.41 -33.46
CA SER A 580 -14.84 -12.69 -34.36
C SER A 580 -15.97 -11.75 -34.02
N GLY A 581 -16.39 -10.92 -34.97
CA GLY A 581 -17.45 -9.97 -34.69
C GLY A 581 -17.53 -8.82 -35.67
N LEU A 582 -18.56 -8.01 -35.45
CA LEU A 582 -18.84 -6.76 -36.13
C LEU A 582 -18.13 -5.63 -35.38
N LEU A 583 -17.35 -4.80 -36.08
CA LEU A 583 -16.60 -3.68 -35.51
C LEU A 583 -17.02 -2.38 -36.16
N GLU A 584 -17.45 -1.40 -35.37
CA GLU A 584 -17.86 -0.10 -35.90
C GLU A 584 -16.67 0.80 -36.26
N VAL A 585 -16.77 1.41 -37.45
CA VAL A 585 -15.81 2.39 -37.96
C VAL A 585 -16.54 3.55 -38.64
N VAL A 586 -15.94 4.72 -38.58
CA VAL A 586 -16.52 5.98 -39.04
C VAL A 586 -15.67 6.54 -40.16
N ILE A 587 -16.32 6.89 -41.28
CA ILE A 587 -15.69 7.49 -42.45
C ILE A 587 -15.94 9.00 -42.40
N GLU A 588 -14.87 9.79 -42.36
CA GLU A 588 -14.89 11.24 -42.50
C GLU A 588 -14.54 11.60 -43.94
N VAL A 589 -15.43 12.35 -44.58
CA VAL A 589 -15.22 12.90 -45.92
C VAL A 589 -14.85 14.38 -45.84
N GLU A 590 -14.26 14.92 -46.90
CA GLU A 590 -13.92 16.33 -46.97
C GLU A 590 -15.14 17.25 -46.78
N SER A 591 -14.90 18.44 -46.22
CA SER A 591 -15.96 19.44 -46.02
C SER A 591 -16.51 19.90 -47.36
N ASN A 592 -17.82 19.78 -47.55
CA ASN A 592 -18.51 20.20 -48.77
C ASN A 592 -19.69 21.12 -48.40
N SER A 593 -19.85 22.26 -49.07
CA SER A 593 -21.00 23.14 -48.87
C SER A 593 -22.28 22.63 -49.56
N ALA A 594 -22.17 21.60 -50.40
CA ALA A 594 -23.27 20.99 -51.14
C ALA A 594 -24.06 19.91 -50.36
N TRP A 595 -23.77 19.69 -49.07
CA TRP A 595 -24.54 18.76 -48.25
C TRP A 595 -26.00 19.23 -48.13
N PRO A 596 -27.00 18.34 -48.33
CA PRO A 596 -28.40 18.70 -48.18
C PRO A 596 -28.75 19.03 -46.73
N SER A 597 -29.75 19.90 -46.53
CA SER A 597 -30.22 20.32 -45.20
C SER A 597 -31.41 19.50 -44.67
N LYS A 598 -32.07 18.71 -45.54
CA LYS A 598 -33.22 17.87 -45.15
C LYS A 598 -32.73 16.49 -44.68
N PRO A 599 -33.25 15.95 -43.56
CA PRO A 599 -32.80 14.67 -43.00
C PRO A 599 -32.80 13.51 -44.01
N GLN A 600 -33.90 13.32 -44.76
CA GLN A 600 -33.99 12.25 -45.75
C GLN A 600 -32.97 12.39 -46.88
N ALA A 601 -32.75 13.62 -47.35
CA ALA A 601 -31.76 13.87 -48.41
C ALA A 601 -30.33 13.62 -47.91
N ILE A 602 -30.04 13.84 -46.63
CA ILE A 602 -28.76 13.48 -46.01
C ILE A 602 -28.57 11.96 -46.02
N ILE A 603 -29.61 11.21 -45.62
CA ILE A 603 -29.61 9.73 -45.63
C ILE A 603 -29.36 9.21 -47.06
N ASP A 604 -30.10 9.71 -48.04
CA ASP A 604 -29.98 9.31 -49.44
C ASP A 604 -28.57 9.62 -49.99
N THR A 605 -27.99 10.77 -49.61
CA THR A 605 -26.62 11.15 -50.00
C THR A 605 -25.57 10.24 -49.35
N LYS A 606 -25.70 9.93 -48.06
CA LYS A 606 -24.83 8.96 -47.37
C LYS A 606 -24.91 7.58 -48.05
N LEU A 607 -26.12 7.12 -48.38
CA LEU A 607 -26.33 5.84 -49.05
C LEU A 607 -25.69 5.79 -50.45
N ALA A 608 -25.84 6.85 -51.25
CA ALA A 608 -25.22 6.94 -52.58
C ALA A 608 -23.69 6.88 -52.51
N LEU A 609 -23.08 7.57 -51.54
CA LEU A 609 -21.63 7.53 -51.32
C LEU A 609 -21.17 6.14 -50.87
N LEU A 610 -21.88 5.49 -49.94
CA LEU A 610 -21.58 4.12 -49.51
C LEU A 610 -21.69 3.12 -50.66
N LEU A 611 -22.67 3.27 -51.56
CA LEU A 611 -22.79 2.44 -52.77
C LEU A 611 -21.57 2.57 -53.68
N LYS A 612 -21.05 3.79 -53.87
CA LYS A 612 -19.84 4.01 -54.66
C LYS A 612 -18.59 3.42 -54.01
N LEU A 613 -18.47 3.53 -52.69
CA LEU A 613 -17.38 2.89 -51.93
C LEU A 613 -17.41 1.37 -52.06
N ARG A 614 -18.60 0.77 -52.04
CA ARG A 614 -18.76 -0.68 -52.25
C ARG A 614 -18.24 -1.13 -53.61
N GLU A 615 -18.52 -0.38 -54.68
CA GLU A 615 -18.00 -0.70 -56.02
C GLU A 615 -16.46 -0.75 -56.03
N GLY A 616 -15.79 0.22 -55.39
CA GLY A 616 -14.33 0.24 -55.29
C GLY A 616 -13.75 -0.88 -54.43
N MET A 617 -14.41 -1.21 -53.31
CA MET A 617 -13.94 -2.25 -52.40
C MET A 617 -14.01 -3.66 -52.98
N LEU A 618 -14.98 -3.95 -53.85
CA LEU A 618 -15.14 -5.25 -54.50
C LEU A 618 -14.01 -5.57 -55.50
N VAL A 619 -13.20 -4.59 -55.89
CA VAL A 619 -12.04 -4.78 -56.78
C VAL A 619 -10.80 -5.27 -56.02
N THR A 620 -10.78 -5.14 -54.69
CA THR A 620 -9.62 -5.45 -53.86
C THR A 620 -9.67 -6.89 -53.36
N GLU A 621 -8.64 -7.71 -53.65
CA GLU A 621 -8.60 -9.15 -53.30
C GLU A 621 -8.63 -9.45 -51.79
N ASP A 622 -8.31 -8.47 -50.94
CA ASP A 622 -8.29 -8.62 -49.47
C ASP A 622 -9.68 -8.67 -48.82
N PHE A 623 -10.76 -8.38 -49.56
CA PHE A 623 -12.14 -8.34 -49.04
C PHE A 623 -13.03 -9.34 -49.76
N SER A 624 -13.85 -10.07 -49.00
CA SER A 624 -14.61 -11.22 -49.52
C SER A 624 -16.11 -10.94 -49.69
N ASP A 625 -16.68 -10.05 -48.86
CA ASP A 625 -18.08 -9.62 -48.95
C ASP A 625 -18.22 -8.15 -48.51
N VAL A 626 -19.00 -7.35 -49.26
CA VAL A 626 -19.33 -5.96 -48.91
C VAL A 626 -20.84 -5.74 -49.06
N ASN A 627 -21.54 -5.55 -47.94
CA ASN A 627 -22.99 -5.40 -47.87
C ASN A 627 -23.39 -4.00 -47.40
N ILE A 628 -24.52 -3.47 -47.89
CA ILE A 628 -25.04 -2.16 -47.48
C ILE A 628 -26.43 -2.32 -46.88
N SER A 629 -26.69 -1.57 -45.81
CA SER A 629 -28.02 -1.47 -45.18
C SER A 629 -28.56 -0.06 -45.33
N ALA A 630 -29.73 0.06 -45.96
CA ALA A 630 -30.46 1.31 -46.16
C ALA A 630 -31.43 1.55 -44.98
N THR A 631 -30.87 1.84 -43.80
CA THR A 631 -31.60 2.23 -42.59
C THR A 631 -31.62 3.76 -42.41
N GLU A 632 -32.34 4.28 -41.41
CA GLU A 632 -32.32 5.71 -41.05
C GLU A 632 -30.91 6.24 -40.76
N ASN A 633 -30.00 5.36 -40.32
CA ASN A 633 -28.57 5.59 -40.33
C ASN A 633 -27.91 4.54 -41.24
N PRO A 634 -27.62 4.86 -42.51
CA PRO A 634 -27.13 3.88 -43.47
C PRO A 634 -25.67 3.48 -43.19
N PHE A 635 -25.33 2.22 -43.44
CA PHE A 635 -24.01 1.66 -43.17
C PHE A 635 -23.59 0.61 -44.20
N MET A 636 -22.29 0.37 -44.29
CA MET A 636 -21.65 -0.64 -45.14
C MET A 636 -20.87 -1.63 -44.27
N ASP A 637 -21.21 -2.91 -44.33
CA ASP A 637 -20.50 -4.00 -43.66
C ASP A 637 -19.45 -4.61 -44.62
N VAL A 638 -18.17 -4.53 -44.26
CA VAL A 638 -17.02 -5.02 -45.05
C VAL A 638 -16.39 -6.24 -44.37
N HIS A 639 -16.40 -7.39 -45.03
CA HIS A 639 -15.80 -8.63 -44.56
C HIS A 639 -14.37 -8.81 -45.09
N VAL A 640 -13.40 -8.97 -44.19
CA VAL A 640 -11.99 -9.15 -44.57
C VAL A 640 -11.73 -10.62 -44.92
N GLY A 641 -11.26 -10.88 -46.15
CA GLY A 641 -10.99 -12.21 -46.68
C GLY A 641 -10.06 -13.04 -45.78
N GLY A 642 -10.43 -14.30 -45.56
CA GLY A 642 -9.66 -15.24 -44.73
C GLY A 642 -9.65 -14.91 -43.22
N ARG A 643 -10.43 -13.92 -42.76
CA ARG A 643 -10.50 -13.49 -41.35
C ARG A 643 -11.95 -13.45 -40.87
N ARG A 644 -12.19 -13.67 -39.58
CA ARG A 644 -13.55 -13.65 -38.98
C ARG A 644 -14.01 -12.24 -38.55
N VAL A 645 -13.57 -11.18 -39.21
CA VAL A 645 -13.84 -9.78 -38.80
C VAL A 645 -14.67 -9.07 -39.88
N THR A 646 -15.72 -8.38 -39.44
CA THR A 646 -16.56 -7.54 -40.31
C THR A 646 -16.53 -6.11 -39.78
N TYR A 647 -16.22 -5.14 -40.63
CA TYR A 647 -16.23 -3.72 -40.27
C TYR A 647 -17.53 -3.07 -40.71
N ARG A 648 -18.28 -2.49 -39.77
CA ARG A 648 -19.46 -1.66 -40.04
C ARG A 648 -19.02 -0.22 -40.23
N CYS A 649 -18.92 0.19 -41.48
CA CYS A 649 -18.56 1.52 -41.91
C CYS A 649 -19.79 2.44 -41.94
N ARG A 650 -19.76 3.52 -41.16
CA ARG A 650 -20.78 4.58 -41.18
C ARG A 650 -20.16 5.89 -41.65
N MET A 651 -20.92 6.70 -42.38
CA MET A 651 -20.46 8.04 -42.77
C MET A 651 -20.75 9.05 -41.67
N TRP A 652 -19.69 9.72 -41.22
CA TRP A 652 -19.74 10.75 -40.21
C TRP A 652 -20.48 12.00 -40.69
N HIS A 653 -21.25 12.62 -39.80
CA HIS A 653 -21.72 13.99 -39.93
C HIS A 653 -21.36 14.75 -38.65
N ARG A 654 -21.07 16.05 -38.78
CA ARG A 654 -20.46 16.91 -37.74
C ARG A 654 -21.18 16.95 -36.38
N GLU A 655 -22.41 16.43 -36.30
CA GLU A 655 -23.27 16.41 -35.11
C GLU A 655 -23.28 15.07 -34.35
N GLU A 656 -22.65 14.01 -34.88
CA GLU A 656 -22.56 12.70 -34.21
C GLU A 656 -21.23 12.58 -33.43
N VAL A 657 -21.30 12.71 -32.11
CA VAL A 657 -20.13 12.70 -31.20
C VAL A 657 -19.88 11.28 -30.67
N VAL A 658 -18.90 10.56 -31.23
CA VAL A 658 -18.24 9.43 -30.54
C VAL A 658 -16.75 9.40 -30.93
N GLN A 659 -15.94 10.25 -30.31
CA GLN A 659 -14.46 10.22 -30.42
C GLN A 659 -13.78 10.03 -29.05
N LEU A 660 -14.55 10.02 -27.96
CA LEU A 660 -14.05 10.08 -26.58
C LEU A 660 -13.40 8.79 -26.08
N ALA A 661 -13.90 7.62 -26.48
CA ALA A 661 -13.42 6.30 -26.03
C ALA A 661 -12.08 5.89 -26.67
N THR A 662 -11.96 6.05 -27.99
CA THR A 662 -10.76 5.71 -28.77
C THR A 662 -9.57 6.58 -28.34
N ALA A 663 -9.83 7.86 -28.10
CA ALA A 663 -8.90 8.85 -27.57
C ALA A 663 -8.27 8.50 -26.21
N ALA A 664 -9.08 8.00 -25.27
CA ALA A 664 -8.67 7.81 -23.88
C ALA A 664 -7.67 6.65 -23.68
N THR A 665 -7.52 5.75 -24.65
CA THR A 665 -6.71 4.52 -24.51
C THR A 665 -5.62 4.38 -25.56
N THR A 666 -5.75 5.00 -26.73
CA THR A 666 -4.72 4.91 -27.80
C THR A 666 -3.50 5.80 -27.58
N THR A 667 -3.61 6.79 -26.69
CA THR A 667 -2.67 7.92 -26.61
C THR A 667 -1.49 7.73 -25.66
N SER A 668 -1.44 6.66 -24.86
CA SER A 668 -0.25 6.33 -24.05
C SER A 668 -0.19 4.85 -23.69
N PRO A 669 1.00 4.20 -23.69
CA PRO A 669 1.18 2.82 -23.21
C PRO A 669 0.61 2.60 -21.80
N ASN A 670 0.66 3.63 -20.94
CA ASN A 670 0.10 3.57 -19.59
C ASN A 670 -1.43 3.48 -19.57
N LYS A 671 -2.12 4.09 -20.54
CA LYS A 671 -3.59 4.07 -20.64
C LYS A 671 -4.10 2.75 -21.24
N GLN A 672 -3.36 2.15 -22.19
CA GLN A 672 -3.66 0.80 -22.72
C GLN A 672 -3.58 -0.29 -21.64
N ARG A 673 -2.66 -0.15 -20.68
CA ARG A 673 -2.48 -1.09 -19.55
C ARG A 673 -3.70 -1.15 -18.62
N MET A 674 -4.60 -0.16 -18.68
CA MET A 674 -5.80 -0.08 -17.84
C MET A 674 -7.08 -0.54 -18.53
N ALA A 675 -7.02 -0.88 -19.82
CA ALA A 675 -8.14 -1.50 -20.52
C ALA A 675 -8.71 -2.75 -19.81
N PRO A 676 -7.88 -3.64 -19.20
CA PRO A 676 -8.39 -4.75 -18.40
C PRO A 676 -9.27 -4.27 -17.22
N ALA A 677 -8.92 -3.16 -16.56
CA ALA A 677 -9.72 -2.61 -15.45
C ALA A 677 -11.07 -2.09 -15.93
N ILE A 678 -11.10 -1.42 -17.09
CA ILE A 678 -12.34 -0.95 -17.71
C ILE A 678 -13.24 -2.13 -18.07
N ARG A 679 -12.69 -3.19 -18.68
CA ARG A 679 -13.46 -4.42 -18.97
C ARG A 679 -14.04 -5.03 -17.69
N ALA A 680 -13.25 -5.07 -16.62
CA ALA A 680 -13.72 -5.56 -15.33
C ALA A 680 -14.84 -4.68 -14.73
N ALA A 681 -14.72 -3.35 -14.82
CA ALA A 681 -15.77 -2.42 -14.40
C ALA A 681 -17.07 -2.60 -15.21
N LYS A 682 -16.96 -2.74 -16.53
CA LYS A 682 -18.10 -3.05 -17.41
C LYS A 682 -18.74 -4.39 -17.04
N ARG A 683 -17.96 -5.47 -16.90
CA ARG A 683 -18.50 -6.77 -16.44
C ARG A 683 -19.19 -6.66 -15.08
N TRP A 684 -18.62 -5.89 -14.15
CA TRP A 684 -19.20 -5.66 -12.82
C TRP A 684 -20.56 -4.97 -12.89
N LEU A 685 -20.73 -4.00 -13.79
CA LEU A 685 -22.02 -3.34 -14.07
C LEU A 685 -23.01 -4.29 -14.76
N ASP A 686 -22.54 -5.10 -15.70
CA ASP A 686 -23.36 -6.02 -16.49
C ASP A 686 -23.97 -7.12 -15.61
N LYS A 687 -23.14 -7.72 -14.76
CA LYS A 687 -23.57 -8.73 -13.77
C LYS A 687 -24.56 -8.18 -12.74
N ARG A 688 -24.63 -6.86 -12.56
CA ARG A 688 -25.63 -6.18 -11.71
C ARG A 688 -26.86 -5.71 -12.48
N LEU A 689 -26.95 -6.07 -13.76
CA LEU A 689 -28.02 -5.66 -14.68
C LEU A 689 -28.13 -4.13 -14.83
N LEU A 690 -27.05 -3.41 -14.53
CA LEU A 690 -27.04 -1.96 -14.67
C LEU A 690 -26.83 -1.56 -16.15
N LEU A 691 -26.05 -2.31 -16.92
CA LEU A 691 -25.70 -1.99 -18.31
C LEU A 691 -26.87 -2.05 -19.31
N LYS A 692 -27.96 -2.76 -19.01
CA LYS A 692 -29.12 -2.84 -19.91
C LYS A 692 -30.08 -1.67 -19.65
N GLY A 693 -29.74 -0.49 -20.16
CA GLY A 693 -30.67 0.63 -20.22
C GLY A 693 -30.08 2.04 -20.30
N VAL A 694 -28.76 2.19 -20.14
CA VAL A 694 -28.08 3.49 -20.12
C VAL A 694 -26.70 3.30 -20.77
N ASP A 695 -26.15 4.33 -21.42
CA ASP A 695 -24.79 4.40 -22.00
C ASP A 695 -23.67 4.23 -20.93
N LEU A 696 -23.76 3.20 -20.10
CA LEU A 696 -22.90 2.92 -18.97
C LEU A 696 -21.53 2.37 -19.39
N ASP A 697 -21.37 2.04 -20.67
CA ASP A 697 -20.06 1.85 -21.29
C ASP A 697 -19.23 3.13 -21.22
N ASN A 698 -19.83 4.27 -21.60
CA ASN A 698 -19.20 5.59 -21.48
C ASN A 698 -18.98 5.96 -20.00
N PHE A 699 -19.92 5.60 -19.12
CA PHE A 699 -19.75 5.82 -17.68
C PHE A 699 -18.51 5.10 -17.15
N ALA A 700 -18.39 3.79 -17.38
CA ALA A 700 -17.26 2.99 -16.90
C ALA A 700 -15.93 3.53 -17.45
N GLU A 701 -15.89 3.90 -18.72
CA GLU A 701 -14.69 4.45 -19.37
C GLU A 701 -14.29 5.81 -18.81
N LEU A 702 -15.21 6.78 -18.76
CA LEU A 702 -14.93 8.15 -18.33
C LEU A 702 -14.61 8.23 -16.83
N SER A 703 -15.35 7.47 -16.00
CA SER A 703 -15.08 7.43 -14.56
C SER A 703 -13.80 6.66 -14.23
N MET A 704 -13.47 5.60 -14.97
CA MET A 704 -12.16 4.93 -14.82
C MET A 704 -11.03 5.84 -15.29
N MET A 705 -11.22 6.62 -16.35
CA MET A 705 -10.23 7.59 -16.81
C MET A 705 -9.90 8.59 -15.70
N HIS A 706 -10.90 9.11 -14.99
CA HIS A 706 -10.66 9.97 -13.82
C HIS A 706 -9.77 9.28 -12.76
N VAL A 707 -10.02 8.00 -12.46
CA VAL A 707 -9.20 7.22 -11.53
C VAL A 707 -7.77 7.08 -12.05
N VAL A 708 -7.61 6.73 -13.32
CA VAL A 708 -6.29 6.50 -13.93
C VAL A 708 -5.46 7.78 -13.94
N VAL A 709 -6.09 8.89 -14.29
CA VAL A 709 -5.46 10.21 -14.39
C VAL A 709 -5.07 10.75 -13.02
N ASN A 710 -6.03 10.81 -12.10
CA ASN A 710 -5.82 11.51 -10.84
C ASN A 710 -5.13 10.65 -9.78
N GLN A 711 -5.25 9.32 -9.87
CA GLN A 711 -4.76 8.41 -8.84
C GLN A 711 -3.66 7.47 -9.34
N ASN A 712 -3.37 7.45 -10.64
CA ASN A 712 -2.29 6.68 -11.28
C ASN A 712 -2.13 5.24 -10.72
N PRO A 713 -3.20 4.41 -10.80
CA PRO A 713 -3.18 3.05 -10.31
C PRO A 713 -2.10 2.24 -11.02
N GLN A 714 -1.32 1.48 -10.26
CA GLN A 714 -0.19 0.73 -10.80
C GLN A 714 -0.60 -0.60 -11.43
N SER A 715 -1.83 -1.06 -11.15
CA SER A 715 -2.41 -2.28 -11.71
C SER A 715 -3.88 -2.10 -12.07
N PRO A 716 -4.40 -2.92 -13.00
CA PRO A 716 -5.82 -2.94 -13.31
C PRO A 716 -6.70 -3.24 -12.09
N HIS A 717 -6.20 -4.05 -11.16
CA HIS A 717 -6.92 -4.42 -9.95
C HIS A 717 -7.12 -3.21 -9.04
N THR A 718 -6.02 -2.51 -8.71
CA THR A 718 -6.06 -1.29 -7.91
C THR A 718 -6.97 -0.25 -8.56
N ALA A 719 -6.92 -0.12 -9.89
CA ALA A 719 -7.80 0.78 -10.63
C ALA A 719 -9.29 0.46 -10.41
N VAL A 720 -9.70 -0.82 -10.48
CA VAL A 720 -11.10 -1.22 -10.20
C VAL A 720 -11.50 -0.91 -8.77
N LEU A 721 -10.63 -1.13 -7.79
CA LEU A 721 -10.97 -0.85 -6.40
C LEU A 721 -11.10 0.64 -6.11
N LEU A 722 -10.18 1.45 -6.64
CA LEU A 722 -10.27 2.91 -6.58
C LEU A 722 -11.52 3.43 -7.30
N TRP A 723 -11.90 2.79 -8.41
CA TRP A 723 -13.15 3.07 -9.13
C TRP A 723 -14.40 2.72 -8.33
N LEU A 724 -14.43 1.55 -7.68
CA LEU A 724 -15.53 1.21 -6.77
C LEU A 724 -15.62 2.18 -5.60
N LYS A 725 -14.47 2.63 -5.08
CA LYS A 725 -14.41 3.63 -4.01
C LYS A 725 -14.89 5.01 -4.46
N LEU A 726 -14.55 5.40 -5.68
CA LEU A 726 -15.07 6.61 -6.32
C LEU A 726 -16.60 6.56 -6.39
N ILE A 727 -17.17 5.44 -6.83
CA ILE A 727 -18.63 5.25 -6.90
C ILE A 727 -19.28 5.28 -5.51
N GLU A 728 -18.70 4.59 -4.54
CA GLU A 728 -19.18 4.57 -3.15
C GLU A 728 -19.26 5.98 -2.56
N ASN A 729 -18.22 6.80 -2.80
CA ASN A 729 -18.10 8.14 -2.25
C ASN A 729 -18.82 9.22 -3.07
N TRP A 730 -19.27 8.91 -4.29
CA TRP A 730 -19.84 9.90 -5.21
C TRP A 730 -21.05 10.62 -4.63
N HIS A 731 -21.92 9.89 -3.92
CA HIS A 731 -23.13 10.46 -3.31
C HIS A 731 -22.84 11.53 -2.26
N VAL A 732 -21.65 11.48 -1.63
CA VAL A 732 -21.23 12.40 -0.57
C VAL A 732 -20.52 13.63 -1.14
N SER A 733 -19.82 13.49 -2.28
CA SER A 733 -19.06 14.60 -2.86
C SER A 733 -19.95 15.64 -3.54
N GLN A 734 -21.00 15.22 -4.27
CA GLN A 734 -21.80 16.07 -5.18
C GLN A 734 -20.96 16.95 -6.13
N ARG A 735 -19.67 16.61 -6.32
CA ARG A 735 -18.76 17.39 -7.16
C ARG A 735 -18.79 16.84 -8.59
N PRO A 736 -18.85 17.72 -9.60
CA PRO A 736 -18.64 17.30 -10.98
C PRO A 736 -17.19 16.81 -11.17
N ILE A 737 -17.01 15.87 -12.08
CA ILE A 737 -15.67 15.47 -12.55
C ILE A 737 -15.38 16.19 -13.86
N PHE A 738 -14.24 16.88 -13.90
CA PHE A 738 -13.70 17.53 -15.08
C PHE A 738 -12.52 16.71 -15.61
N LEU A 739 -12.64 16.21 -16.83
CA LEU A 739 -11.54 15.54 -17.54
C LEU A 739 -10.85 16.59 -18.42
N LEU A 740 -9.78 17.18 -17.89
CA LEU A 740 -9.03 18.26 -18.55
C LEU A 740 -7.97 17.76 -19.52
N GLN A 741 -7.56 16.50 -19.40
CA GLN A 741 -6.53 15.94 -20.26
C GLN A 741 -6.95 15.90 -21.73
N SER A 742 -6.01 16.24 -22.60
CA SER A 742 -6.19 16.07 -24.03
C SER A 742 -6.46 14.60 -24.35
N LEU A 743 -7.46 14.42 -25.19
CA LEU A 743 -7.97 13.15 -25.68
C LEU A 743 -7.36 12.83 -27.06
N THR A 744 -6.67 13.77 -27.67
CA THR A 744 -6.08 13.66 -29.01
C THR A 744 -4.64 13.10 -28.95
N PRO A 745 -4.28 12.11 -29.80
CA PRO A 745 -2.93 11.56 -29.84
C PRO A 745 -1.87 12.62 -30.19
N GLY A 746 -0.82 12.72 -29.36
CA GLY A 746 0.31 13.63 -29.59
C GLY A 746 0.17 15.04 -29.02
N GLU A 747 -0.98 15.36 -28.42
CA GLU A 747 -1.22 16.64 -27.74
C GLU A 747 -1.18 16.44 -26.22
N GLU A 748 -0.04 16.02 -25.67
CA GLU A 748 0.14 15.99 -24.21
C GLU A 748 0.24 17.44 -23.69
N GLU A 749 -0.88 18.03 -23.30
CA GLU A 749 -0.88 19.32 -22.60
C GLU A 749 -0.32 19.12 -21.17
N GLU A 750 0.66 19.94 -20.78
CA GLU A 750 1.13 19.99 -19.40
C GLU A 750 -0.03 20.38 -18.47
N GLU A 751 -0.28 19.55 -17.44
CA GLU A 751 -1.23 19.86 -16.37
C GLU A 751 -0.87 21.23 -15.75
N GLY A 752 -1.81 22.18 -15.79
CA GLY A 752 -1.61 23.52 -15.24
C GLY A 752 -1.26 24.60 -16.29
N SER A 753 -1.26 24.27 -17.58
CA SER A 753 -1.17 25.28 -18.64
C SER A 753 -2.33 26.30 -18.59
N GLU A 754 -2.12 27.51 -19.14
CA GLU A 754 -3.20 28.50 -19.28
C GLU A 754 -4.42 27.93 -20.02
N GLU A 755 -4.19 27.00 -20.94
CA GLU A 755 -5.23 26.34 -21.74
C GLU A 755 -6.06 25.36 -20.92
N SER A 756 -5.43 24.60 -20.03
CA SER A 756 -6.12 23.73 -19.05
C SER A 756 -6.99 24.53 -18.09
N GLN A 757 -6.52 25.68 -17.62
CA GLN A 757 -7.30 26.56 -16.75
C GLN A 757 -8.52 27.15 -17.46
N ARG A 758 -8.35 27.64 -18.70
CA ARG A 758 -9.47 28.13 -19.52
C ARG A 758 -10.50 27.03 -19.81
N LEU A 759 -10.04 25.80 -20.04
CA LEU A 759 -10.93 24.66 -20.21
C LEU A 759 -11.72 24.38 -18.93
N LEU A 760 -11.07 24.36 -17.76
CA LEU A 760 -11.74 24.16 -16.48
C LEU A 760 -12.83 25.20 -16.22
N GLU A 761 -12.54 26.49 -16.44
CA GLU A 761 -13.51 27.58 -16.31
C GLU A 761 -14.72 27.38 -17.25
N LYS A 762 -14.46 26.98 -18.50
CA LYS A 762 -15.52 26.67 -19.47
C LYS A 762 -16.40 25.51 -19.01
N LEU A 763 -15.81 24.43 -18.51
CA LEU A 763 -16.56 23.25 -18.04
C LEU A 763 -17.36 23.57 -16.77
N GLN A 764 -16.80 24.35 -15.84
CA GLN A 764 -17.52 24.84 -14.66
C GLN A 764 -18.73 25.70 -15.06
N THR A 765 -18.55 26.61 -16.02
CA THR A 765 -19.65 27.43 -16.54
C THR A 765 -20.76 26.55 -17.14
N CYS A 766 -20.40 25.49 -17.86
CA CYS A 766 -21.37 24.55 -18.44
C CYS A 766 -22.14 23.77 -17.35
N TYR A 767 -21.46 23.36 -16.28
CA TYR A 767 -22.07 22.70 -15.13
C TYR A 767 -23.04 23.62 -14.37
N GLU A 768 -22.63 24.87 -14.13
CA GLU A 768 -23.42 25.88 -13.43
C GLU A 768 -24.65 26.31 -14.22
N ALA A 769 -24.57 26.33 -15.55
CA ALA A 769 -25.69 26.64 -16.44
C ALA A 769 -26.84 25.63 -16.35
N VAL A 770 -26.59 24.39 -15.89
CA VAL A 770 -27.64 23.37 -15.70
C VAL A 770 -28.32 23.57 -14.34
N PRO A 771 -29.66 23.79 -14.30
CA PRO A 771 -30.40 23.99 -13.05
C PRO A 771 -30.23 22.81 -12.09
N ILE A 772 -30.09 23.11 -10.79
CA ILE A 772 -29.89 22.10 -9.72
C ILE A 772 -31.01 21.04 -9.73
N SER A 773 -32.25 21.43 -10.05
CA SER A 773 -33.41 20.53 -10.11
C SER A 773 -33.35 19.49 -11.23
N THR A 774 -32.65 19.78 -12.32
CA THR A 774 -32.50 18.92 -13.50
C THR A 774 -31.09 18.38 -13.66
N ARG A 775 -30.19 18.71 -12.72
CA ARG A 775 -28.79 18.35 -12.79
C ARG A 775 -28.63 16.85 -12.50
N PRO A 776 -27.90 16.11 -13.34
CA PRO A 776 -27.68 14.70 -13.10
C PRO A 776 -26.87 14.48 -11.82
N ARG A 777 -27.16 13.38 -11.12
CA ARG A 777 -26.45 13.01 -9.89
C ARG A 777 -24.98 12.67 -10.12
N MET A 778 -24.66 12.18 -11.31
CA MET A 778 -23.30 11.91 -11.77
C MET A 778 -23.00 12.80 -12.97
N TRP A 779 -22.07 13.74 -12.78
CA TRP A 779 -21.61 14.66 -13.81
C TRP A 779 -20.15 14.37 -14.14
N ILE A 780 -19.88 13.98 -15.38
CA ILE A 780 -18.53 13.85 -15.92
C ILE A 780 -18.50 14.61 -17.24
N SER A 781 -17.67 15.65 -17.32
CA SER A 781 -17.54 16.47 -18.52
C SER A 781 -16.09 16.57 -18.95
N SER A 782 -15.88 16.74 -20.25
CA SER A 782 -14.56 16.83 -20.88
C SER A 782 -14.56 17.90 -21.98
N ARG A 783 -13.42 18.15 -22.61
CA ARG A 783 -13.32 19.01 -23.79
C ARG A 783 -14.29 18.62 -24.92
N LEU A 784 -14.51 17.31 -25.11
CA LEU A 784 -15.36 16.78 -26.18
C LEU A 784 -16.84 16.62 -25.76
N ASP A 785 -17.12 16.57 -24.45
CA ASP A 785 -18.48 16.54 -23.90
C ASP A 785 -18.60 17.52 -22.71
N PRO A 786 -18.67 18.83 -22.98
CA PRO A 786 -18.72 19.83 -21.92
C PRO A 786 -20.04 19.84 -21.14
N HIS A 787 -21.09 19.22 -21.68
CA HIS A 787 -22.44 19.20 -21.13
C HIS A 787 -22.86 17.84 -20.55
N CYS A 788 -21.94 16.87 -20.45
CA CYS A 788 -22.21 15.53 -19.90
C CYS A 788 -23.30 14.76 -20.69
N LEU A 789 -23.44 15.02 -21.98
CA LEU A 789 -24.48 14.42 -22.83
C LEU A 789 -24.23 12.94 -23.11
N LEU A 790 -22.98 12.47 -23.10
CA LEU A 790 -22.67 11.06 -23.37
C LEU A 790 -23.13 10.10 -22.28
N LEU A 791 -23.41 10.61 -21.08
CA LEU A 791 -23.92 9.83 -19.95
C LEU A 791 -25.45 9.94 -19.81
N HIS A 792 -26.07 10.91 -20.47
CA HIS A 792 -27.48 11.29 -20.28
C HIS A 792 -28.25 11.47 -21.59
N SER A 793 -27.71 10.97 -22.70
CA SER A 793 -28.25 11.06 -24.06
C SER A 793 -29.70 10.51 -24.19
N SER A 794 -30.09 9.61 -23.29
CA SER A 794 -31.36 8.87 -23.31
C SER A 794 -32.50 9.52 -22.51
N MET A 795 -32.32 10.72 -21.94
CA MET A 795 -33.38 11.47 -21.25
C MET A 795 -34.04 12.58 -22.10
N ARG A 796 -34.06 12.46 -23.43
CA ARG A 796 -34.86 13.32 -24.30
C ARG A 796 -35.82 12.55 -25.17
#